data_AF-A0AAX7VDU3-F1
#
_entry.id   AF-A0AAX7VDU3-F1
#
_cell.length_a   1.000
_cell.length_b   1.000
_cell.length_c   1.000
_cell.angle_alpha   90.00
_cell.angle_beta   90.00
_cell.angle_gamma   90.00
#
_symmetry.space_group_name_H-M   'P 1'
#
loop_
_entity.id
_entity.type
_entity.pdbx_description
1 polymer ?
#
loop_
_entity_poly.entity_id
_entity_poly.type
_entity_poly.pdbx_seq_one_letter_code
_entity_poly.pdbx_strand_id
1 'polypeptide(L)'
;MAYSSYSNLSRAQLTFEYLHTNSTTHEFLFGALAELVDNSRDANATRIDIYTEKKTELRGGYMLCFLDDGTGMDPSETTHVIQFGKSNKRSPESTQIGQYGNGLKSGSMRIGKDFILFTKKNDTLTCLFLSRTFHEEEGLDEVIVPLPSWDIKTKEPLTSDPEKYAIETELIFKYSPFKNEKQLMEQFNKIEGNSGTLVIIYNLKLMDNGEPELDVETDHQDILMAGTPAEGVKPERRSFRAYAAVLYIDPRMRIFIQGHKVRTKRLSCCLYKPRCYKYSSTRFKTRAEQEVKKADHLAKIAEEKAREAESKRMALEARLGEDLSKDSRAILRKVQDAAMMLRRDADMKKRILEAKQKALKEPKELNFIFGVNIEQRDLDGMFVYNCSRLIKMYEKTGPQLEGGMACGGVVGVVDVPYLVLEPTHNKQDFADAKEYRHLLKSMGEHLAQYWKDTNIAQKGIVKFWDEFGYLSASWSAPPSSELRYKRRRAMEIPLTIQCDKCLKWRTLPFQMDAVDKRYPDSWVCLMNPDSTQDRCDAPEQKQNLPSGVLKKDKPTAEDKQKELAEKIKQQQEKLEALQKTNTIKSAADVRKLPLEVSMKPTESSSQVKTNKKLPVLSCLSTSSTIFSSPDKGLLVEVRVNKEWYTGKVIAVEANKQSVRWKVKFDYVPRSTPKDRWVFKGSDEVRLMRPPSPISQTPDTQQETEKGPAPMEPDTTQPGTSREVTDSLVTMLRTMLRYFFPPAFRIPKDDVNSMTAEELVAFPLKEYFQQYESGLQSLCNSYQSRADARAKAVEEKNNNTELKLKEADEKLQKLRTNIVALLQKVQEDIDINTDDELDAYIEDLLTKGD
;
A
#
# COMPACT_ATOMS: atom_id res chain seq x y z
N MET A 1 -5.00 27.74 14.43
CA MET A 1 -5.35 28.54 15.62
C MET A 1 -5.87 27.58 16.67
N ALA A 2 -5.23 27.51 17.83
CA ALA A 2 -5.71 26.72 18.97
C ALA A 2 -6.55 27.62 19.87
N TYR A 3 -7.63 27.10 20.47
CA TYR A 3 -8.49 27.88 21.37
C TYR A 3 -7.86 28.10 22.75
N SER A 4 -7.06 27.14 23.22
CA SER A 4 -6.34 27.19 24.49
C SER A 4 -4.99 26.47 24.39
N SER A 5 -4.17 26.52 25.45
CA SER A 5 -2.95 25.72 25.53
C SER A 5 -3.29 24.24 25.75
N TYR A 6 -2.91 23.40 24.79
CA TYR A 6 -3.04 21.94 24.88
C TYR A 6 -1.77 21.25 25.42
N SER A 7 -0.87 22.01 26.07
CA SER A 7 0.41 21.50 26.60
C SER A 7 0.24 20.31 27.56
N ASN A 8 -0.86 20.30 28.33
CA ASN A 8 -1.12 19.30 29.36
C ASN A 8 -1.90 18.08 28.86
N LEU A 9 -2.22 18.01 27.56
CA LEU A 9 -2.89 16.84 26.98
C LEU A 9 -1.87 15.79 26.55
N SER A 10 -2.15 14.52 26.88
CA SER A 10 -1.36 13.37 26.44
C SER A 10 -1.24 13.35 24.91
N ARG A 11 -0.03 13.06 24.41
CA ARG A 11 0.24 12.95 22.98
C ARG A 11 0.29 11.48 22.57
N ALA A 12 -0.09 11.18 21.33
CA ALA A 12 0.26 9.90 20.74
C ALA A 12 1.78 9.83 20.57
N GLN A 13 2.40 8.77 21.11
CA GLN A 13 3.83 8.51 21.03
C GLN A 13 4.09 7.31 20.11
N LEU A 14 5.34 7.18 19.66
CA LEU A 14 5.82 6.05 18.88
C LEU A 14 6.70 5.18 19.77
N THR A 15 6.32 3.92 19.95
CA THR A 15 7.18 2.93 20.59
C THR A 15 8.17 2.36 19.59
N PHE A 16 9.28 1.83 20.11
CA PHE A 16 10.30 1.11 19.37
C PHE A 16 9.70 0.01 18.46
N GLU A 17 8.78 -0.80 18.99
CA GLU A 17 8.11 -1.88 18.23
C GLU A 17 7.26 -1.39 17.05
N TYR A 18 6.87 -0.11 17.03
CA TYR A 18 6.20 0.46 15.87
C TYR A 18 7.12 0.49 14.65
N LEU A 19 8.44 0.60 14.80
CA LEU A 19 9.39 0.51 13.69
C LEU A 19 9.30 -0.84 12.98
N HIS A 20 9.16 -1.93 13.74
CA HIS A 20 8.90 -3.24 13.17
C HIS A 20 7.52 -3.31 12.51
N THR A 21 6.48 -2.94 13.24
CA THR A 21 5.08 -2.98 12.76
C THR A 21 4.94 -2.25 11.42
N ASN A 22 5.52 -1.06 11.32
CA ASN A 22 5.54 -0.23 10.12
C ASN A 22 6.26 -0.88 8.92
N SER A 23 7.31 -1.67 9.17
CA SER A 23 8.06 -2.38 8.12
C SER A 23 7.27 -3.53 7.47
N THR A 24 6.33 -4.14 8.20
CA THR A 24 5.54 -5.29 7.72
C THR A 24 4.63 -4.97 6.53
N THR A 25 4.44 -3.68 6.22
CA THR A 25 3.70 -3.23 5.05
C THR A 25 4.32 -3.70 3.71
N HIS A 26 5.61 -4.03 3.71
CA HIS A 26 6.38 -4.39 2.51
C HIS A 26 6.58 -5.91 2.41
N GLU A 27 5.56 -6.62 1.93
CA GLU A 27 5.68 -8.03 1.52
C GLU A 27 6.66 -8.16 0.32
N PHE A 28 6.52 -7.30 -0.68
CA PHE A 28 7.43 -7.22 -1.82
C PHE A 28 8.66 -6.37 -1.48
N LEU A 29 9.81 -7.02 -1.26
CA LEU A 29 11.04 -6.38 -0.77
C LEU A 29 11.57 -5.27 -1.68
N PHE A 30 11.52 -5.41 -3.02
CA PHE A 30 11.91 -4.31 -3.91
C PHE A 30 10.99 -3.08 -3.82
N GLY A 31 9.75 -3.23 -3.32
CA GLY A 31 8.90 -2.10 -2.95
C GLY A 31 9.53 -1.23 -1.86
N ALA A 32 10.18 -1.85 -0.88
CA ALA A 32 10.94 -1.16 0.17
C ALA A 32 12.20 -0.47 -0.37
N LEU A 33 12.95 -1.10 -1.29
CA LEU A 33 14.11 -0.46 -1.93
C LEU A 33 13.68 0.76 -2.76
N ALA A 34 12.57 0.64 -3.50
CA ALA A 34 12.07 1.72 -4.33
C ALA A 34 11.51 2.92 -3.54
N GLU A 35 11.17 2.78 -2.25
CA GLU A 35 10.89 3.96 -1.40
C GLU A 35 12.11 4.88 -1.27
N LEU A 36 13.34 4.34 -1.28
CA LEU A 36 14.56 5.15 -1.23
C LEU A 36 14.82 5.81 -2.60
N VAL A 37 14.66 5.06 -3.69
CA VAL A 37 14.78 5.59 -5.07
C VAL A 37 13.76 6.71 -5.35
N ASP A 38 12.53 6.58 -4.84
CA ASP A 38 11.49 7.61 -4.91
C ASP A 38 11.91 8.91 -4.19
N ASN A 39 12.61 8.81 -3.05
CA ASN A 39 13.07 9.97 -2.30
C ASN A 39 14.17 10.74 -3.05
N SER A 40 15.15 10.04 -3.65
CA SER A 40 16.19 10.64 -4.47
C SER A 40 15.63 11.30 -5.74
N ARG A 41 14.65 10.65 -6.40
CA ARG A 41 13.91 11.24 -7.54
C ARG A 41 13.20 12.53 -7.14
N ASP A 42 12.46 12.52 -6.02
CA ASP A 42 11.76 13.70 -5.51
C ASP A 42 12.71 14.83 -5.06
N ALA A 43 13.95 14.50 -4.69
CA ALA A 43 15.04 15.42 -4.37
C ALA A 43 15.78 15.94 -5.62
N ASN A 44 15.20 15.72 -6.82
CA ASN A 44 15.72 16.14 -8.12
C ASN A 44 17.12 15.59 -8.49
N ALA A 45 17.51 14.43 -7.94
CA ALA A 45 18.77 13.78 -8.29
C ALA A 45 18.85 13.45 -9.80
N THR A 46 20.02 13.66 -10.39
CA THR A 46 20.35 13.23 -11.76
C THR A 46 20.85 11.79 -11.81
N ARG A 47 21.35 11.29 -10.68
CA ARG A 47 21.98 10.00 -10.50
C ARG A 47 21.69 9.44 -9.09
N ILE A 48 21.42 8.15 -9.03
CA ILE A 48 21.49 7.36 -7.80
C ILE A 48 22.35 6.12 -8.03
N ASP A 49 23.28 5.86 -7.12
CA ASP A 49 24.08 4.65 -7.04
C ASP A 49 23.59 3.76 -5.91
N ILE A 50 23.28 2.51 -6.24
CA ILE A 50 22.76 1.50 -5.32
C ILE A 50 23.77 0.35 -5.31
N TYR A 51 24.53 0.20 -4.24
CA TYR A 51 25.68 -0.68 -4.19
C TYR A 51 25.83 -1.35 -2.83
N THR A 52 26.59 -2.45 -2.78
CA THR A 52 26.90 -3.13 -1.52
C THR A 52 28.35 -2.94 -1.10
N GLU A 53 28.57 -2.70 0.19
CA GLU A 53 29.91 -2.62 0.80
C GLU A 53 30.09 -3.85 1.71
N LYS A 54 31.05 -4.74 1.40
CA LYS A 54 31.25 -5.98 2.17
C LYS A 54 31.72 -5.65 3.60
N LYS A 55 31.02 -6.24 4.58
CA LYS A 55 31.17 -6.06 6.03
C LYS A 55 30.78 -7.36 6.72
N THR A 56 31.71 -8.32 6.72
CA THR A 56 31.51 -9.68 7.26
C THR A 56 31.19 -9.71 8.76
N GLU A 57 31.54 -8.65 9.48
CA GLU A 57 31.24 -8.43 10.89
C GLU A 57 29.78 -8.01 11.15
N LEU A 58 29.03 -7.61 10.12
CA LEU A 58 27.62 -7.22 10.22
C LEU A 58 26.70 -8.35 9.76
N ARG A 59 25.50 -8.41 10.34
CA ARG A 59 24.49 -9.41 9.96
C ARG A 59 24.13 -9.26 8.48
N GLY A 60 24.27 -10.35 7.72
CA GLY A 60 24.10 -10.38 6.26
C GLY A 60 25.39 -10.17 5.44
N GLY A 61 26.53 -9.88 6.09
CA GLY A 61 27.85 -9.85 5.45
C GLY A 61 28.16 -8.61 4.60
N TYR A 62 27.20 -7.69 4.41
CA TYR A 62 27.39 -6.43 3.70
C TYR A 62 26.38 -5.35 4.14
N MET A 63 26.72 -4.09 3.83
CA MET A 63 25.82 -2.95 3.93
C MET A 63 25.21 -2.65 2.55
N LEU A 64 23.95 -2.23 2.50
CA LEU A 64 23.29 -1.75 1.28
C LEU A 64 23.24 -0.22 1.28
N CYS A 65 23.91 0.39 0.30
CA CYS A 65 24.10 1.84 0.20
C CYS A 65 23.28 2.43 -0.95
N PHE A 66 22.68 3.59 -0.71
CA PHE A 66 21.96 4.41 -1.69
C PHE A 66 22.57 5.82 -1.66
N LEU A 67 23.28 6.21 -2.71
CA LEU A 67 23.95 7.50 -2.84
C LEU A 67 23.29 8.31 -3.97
N ASP A 68 22.81 9.51 -3.69
CA ASP A 68 22.25 10.43 -4.68
C ASP A 68 22.92 11.81 -4.71
N ASP A 69 22.87 12.44 -5.89
CA ASP A 69 23.32 13.80 -6.17
C ASP A 69 22.18 14.85 -6.07
N GLY A 70 21.16 14.55 -5.26
CA GLY A 70 20.00 15.41 -5.08
C GLY A 70 20.27 16.68 -4.27
N THR A 71 19.21 17.41 -3.92
CA THR A 71 19.30 18.68 -3.17
C THR A 71 19.84 18.55 -1.74
N GLY A 72 19.99 17.33 -1.22
CA GLY A 72 20.29 17.08 0.19
C GLY A 72 19.23 17.63 1.16
N MET A 73 19.57 17.64 2.44
CA MET A 73 18.76 18.22 3.53
C MET A 73 19.65 19.03 4.46
N ASP A 74 19.12 20.14 4.99
CA ASP A 74 19.73 20.88 6.10
C ASP A 74 19.35 20.25 7.46
N PRO A 75 19.93 20.68 8.60
CA PRO A 75 19.62 20.08 9.89
C PRO A 75 18.12 20.17 10.25
N SER A 76 17.45 21.28 9.92
CA SER A 76 16.02 21.46 10.20
C SER A 76 15.17 20.51 9.36
N GLU A 77 15.46 20.37 8.07
CA GLU A 77 14.79 19.41 7.19
C GLU A 77 15.05 17.96 7.63
N THR A 78 16.26 17.67 8.11
CA THR A 78 16.62 16.33 8.59
C THR A 78 15.81 15.93 9.84
N THR A 79 15.49 16.86 10.74
CA THR A 79 14.55 16.56 11.85
C THR A 79 13.15 16.15 11.39
N HIS A 80 12.72 16.56 10.19
CA HIS A 80 11.42 16.15 9.64
C HIS A 80 11.42 14.70 9.15
N VAL A 81 12.60 14.10 8.88
CA VAL A 81 12.71 12.70 8.48
C VAL A 81 12.17 11.77 9.55
N ILE A 82 12.42 12.05 10.84
CA ILE A 82 11.90 11.25 11.96
C ILE A 82 10.46 11.60 12.36
N GLN A 83 9.88 12.67 11.83
CA GLN A 83 8.47 13.02 12.07
C GLN A 83 7.57 12.14 11.17
N PHE A 84 6.92 11.12 11.75
CA PHE A 84 6.03 10.22 11.02
C PHE A 84 4.78 10.97 10.53
N GLY A 85 4.37 10.70 9.29
CA GLY A 85 3.22 11.35 8.65
C GLY A 85 3.47 12.77 8.13
N LYS A 86 4.62 13.39 8.43
CA LYS A 86 4.97 14.73 7.92
C LYS A 86 5.59 14.63 6.53
N SER A 87 5.03 15.36 5.57
CA SER A 87 5.66 15.61 4.29
C SER A 87 5.31 16.99 3.78
N ASN A 88 6.33 17.82 3.53
CA ASN A 88 6.17 19.12 2.86
C ASN A 88 5.80 18.95 1.37
N LYS A 89 5.94 17.73 0.83
CA LYS A 89 5.62 17.37 -0.56
C LYS A 89 4.11 17.18 -0.82
N ARG A 90 3.29 17.16 0.24
CA ARG A 90 1.85 16.86 0.15
C ARG A 90 1.05 18.09 -0.28
N SER A 91 0.88 18.27 -1.59
CA SER A 91 -0.04 19.25 -2.18
C SER A 91 -0.93 18.60 -3.25
N PRO A 92 -2.15 19.13 -3.54
CA PRO A 92 -3.06 18.54 -4.54
C PRO A 92 -2.53 18.55 -5.98
N GLU A 93 -1.49 19.34 -6.25
CA GLU A 93 -0.82 19.49 -7.55
C GLU A 93 0.58 18.86 -7.55
N SER A 94 0.96 18.17 -6.48
CA SER A 94 2.30 17.61 -6.32
C SER A 94 2.55 16.47 -7.32
N THR A 95 3.59 16.65 -8.13
CA THR A 95 4.19 15.62 -8.98
C THR A 95 5.18 14.74 -8.21
N GLN A 96 5.44 15.03 -6.93
CA GLN A 96 6.32 14.24 -6.07
C GLN A 96 5.59 13.02 -5.50
N ILE A 97 6.33 11.92 -5.38
CA ILE A 97 5.82 10.58 -5.01
C ILE A 97 5.69 10.46 -3.47
N GLY A 98 6.54 11.15 -2.71
CA GLY A 98 6.66 11.05 -1.25
C GLY A 98 5.58 11.78 -0.44
N GLN A 99 4.30 11.43 -0.61
CA GLN A 99 3.20 12.15 0.07
C GLN A 99 2.96 11.77 1.54
N TYR A 100 3.25 10.53 1.94
CA TYR A 100 2.86 10.01 3.27
C TYR A 100 3.86 10.30 4.41
N GLY A 101 5.07 10.79 4.10
CA GLY A 101 6.08 11.03 5.14
C GLY A 101 6.56 9.76 5.87
N ASN A 102 6.51 8.59 5.23
CA ASN A 102 6.84 7.31 5.88
C ASN A 102 7.76 6.37 5.09
N GLY A 103 7.93 6.59 3.78
CA GLY A 103 8.64 5.67 2.87
C GLY A 103 10.01 5.20 3.34
N LEU A 104 10.89 6.15 3.74
CA LEU A 104 12.22 5.80 4.25
C LEU A 104 12.16 4.90 5.49
N LYS A 105 11.23 5.15 6.41
CA LYS A 105 11.15 4.43 7.69
C LYS A 105 10.58 3.02 7.52
N SER A 106 9.52 2.86 6.74
CA SER A 106 8.97 1.53 6.44
C SER A 106 9.92 0.72 5.55
N GLY A 107 10.55 1.35 4.56
CA GLY A 107 11.47 0.70 3.63
C GLY A 107 12.78 0.24 4.29
N SER A 108 13.48 1.13 4.99
CA SER A 108 14.76 0.78 5.65
C SER A 108 14.60 -0.32 6.70
N MET A 109 13.60 -0.22 7.58
CA MET A 109 13.32 -1.21 8.63
C MET A 109 12.80 -2.56 8.09
N ARG A 110 12.36 -2.60 6.81
CA ARG A 110 12.05 -3.86 6.11
C ARG A 110 13.33 -4.54 5.63
N ILE A 111 14.29 -3.78 5.11
CA ILE A 111 15.52 -4.29 4.48
C ILE A 111 16.56 -4.70 5.54
N GLY A 112 16.75 -3.88 6.58
CA GLY A 112 17.71 -4.11 7.65
C GLY A 112 17.15 -3.79 9.03
N LYS A 113 17.95 -4.08 10.05
CA LYS A 113 17.64 -3.73 11.44
C LYS A 113 17.97 -2.28 11.75
N ASP A 114 19.01 -1.74 11.10
CA ASP A 114 19.60 -0.44 11.40
C ASP A 114 19.85 0.34 10.10
N PHE A 115 19.73 1.67 10.14
CA PHE A 115 20.25 2.53 9.07
C PHE A 115 20.89 3.81 9.61
N ILE A 116 21.84 4.33 8.83
CA ILE A 116 22.48 5.62 9.05
C ILE A 116 22.42 6.42 7.74
N LEU A 117 22.16 7.72 7.85
CA LEU A 117 21.97 8.63 6.73
C LEU A 117 22.93 9.80 6.88
N PHE A 118 23.66 10.09 5.82
CA PHE A 118 24.53 11.26 5.68
C PHE A 118 23.93 12.17 4.62
N THR A 119 23.86 13.47 4.88
CA THR A 119 23.33 14.44 3.91
C THR A 119 24.09 15.75 3.98
N LYS A 120 24.13 16.45 2.85
CA LYS A 120 24.93 17.65 2.62
C LYS A 120 24.09 18.69 1.91
N LYS A 121 23.99 19.90 2.48
CA LYS A 121 23.24 21.04 1.92
C LYS A 121 23.68 22.35 2.56
N ASN A 122 23.74 23.44 1.79
CA ASN A 122 23.94 24.81 2.30
C ASN A 122 25.09 24.94 3.32
N ASP A 123 26.28 24.46 2.95
CA ASP A 123 27.48 24.40 3.82
C ASP A 123 27.37 23.56 5.11
N THR A 124 26.29 22.79 5.29
CA THR A 124 26.12 21.87 6.43
C THR A 124 26.25 20.41 6.02
N LEU A 125 26.76 19.61 6.96
CA LEU A 125 26.80 18.15 6.91
C LEU A 125 25.95 17.63 8.09
N THR A 126 24.94 16.80 7.83
CA THR A 126 24.07 16.23 8.88
C THR A 126 24.10 14.71 8.84
N CYS A 127 24.23 14.08 10.00
CA CYS A 127 24.09 12.63 10.16
C CYS A 127 22.78 12.34 10.91
N LEU A 128 22.01 11.35 10.45
CA LEU A 128 20.83 10.82 11.13
C LEU A 128 21.03 9.33 11.34
N PHE A 129 20.93 8.87 12.59
CA PHE A 129 21.17 7.47 12.93
C PHE A 129 19.95 6.80 13.57
N LEU A 130 19.31 5.86 12.87
CA LEU A 130 18.21 5.04 13.41
C LEU A 130 18.66 3.59 13.55
N SER A 131 19.14 3.24 14.75
CA SER A 131 19.53 1.87 15.09
C SER A 131 18.53 1.23 16.04
N ARG A 132 17.89 0.14 15.62
CA ARG A 132 17.13 -0.72 16.52
C ARG A 132 18.04 -1.52 17.46
N THR A 133 19.27 -1.83 17.03
CA THR A 133 20.26 -2.52 17.87
C THR A 133 20.58 -1.72 19.13
N PHE A 134 20.80 -0.41 19.02
CA PHE A 134 20.92 0.51 20.16
C PHE A 134 19.72 0.42 21.12
N HIS A 135 18.48 0.45 20.61
CA HIS A 135 17.28 0.40 21.45
C HIS A 135 17.10 -0.96 22.16
N GLU A 136 17.40 -2.06 21.47
CA GLU A 136 17.31 -3.41 22.03
C GLU A 136 18.38 -3.67 23.10
N GLU A 137 19.61 -3.16 22.92
CA GLU A 137 20.71 -3.33 23.88
C GLU A 137 20.57 -2.44 25.12
N GLU A 138 20.06 -1.21 24.98
CA GLU A 138 19.87 -0.26 26.09
C GLU A 138 18.45 -0.33 26.71
N GLY A 139 17.57 -1.21 26.21
CA GLY A 139 16.23 -1.44 26.75
C GLY A 139 15.23 -0.28 26.55
N LEU A 140 15.33 0.44 25.43
CA LEU A 140 14.57 1.67 25.17
C LEU A 140 13.23 1.40 24.45
N ASP A 141 12.12 1.83 25.04
CA ASP A 141 10.79 1.79 24.40
C ASP A 141 10.48 3.04 23.55
N GLU A 142 11.11 4.18 23.83
CA GLU A 142 10.98 5.39 23.00
C GLU A 142 11.95 5.40 21.81
N VAL A 143 11.53 5.94 20.65
CA VAL A 143 12.39 6.04 19.46
C VAL A 143 13.33 7.26 19.56
N ILE A 144 14.57 7.01 20.00
CA ILE A 144 15.65 8.00 20.12
C ILE A 144 16.53 7.96 18.85
N VAL A 145 16.86 9.13 18.29
CA VAL A 145 17.62 9.24 17.03
C VAL A 145 18.72 10.30 17.15
N PRO A 146 20.00 9.91 17.21
CA PRO A 146 21.11 10.84 17.11
C PRO A 146 21.12 11.62 15.79
N LEU A 147 21.24 12.95 15.89
CA LEU A 147 21.15 13.92 14.81
C LEU A 147 22.29 14.99 14.82
N PRO A 148 23.58 14.61 14.93
CA PRO A 148 24.67 15.57 14.93
C PRO A 148 24.87 16.23 13.56
N SER A 149 25.36 17.47 13.58
CA SER A 149 25.61 18.31 12.41
C SER A 149 26.97 19.00 12.49
N TRP A 150 27.59 19.28 11.34
CA TRP A 150 28.90 19.93 11.22
C TRP A 150 28.92 20.99 10.10
N ASP A 151 29.80 21.98 10.22
CA ASP A 151 30.12 22.91 9.13
C ASP A 151 30.99 22.20 8.08
N ILE A 152 30.74 22.44 6.80
CA ILE A 152 31.47 21.75 5.73
C ILE A 152 32.94 22.17 5.62
N LYS A 153 33.28 23.42 5.98
CA LYS A 153 34.59 24.05 5.78
C LYS A 153 35.48 23.84 7.00
N THR A 154 34.98 24.16 8.20
CA THR A 154 35.76 24.00 9.45
C THR A 154 35.74 22.58 9.99
N LYS A 155 34.72 21.78 9.63
CA LYS A 155 34.39 20.48 10.24
C LYS A 155 34.07 20.58 11.74
N GLU A 156 33.73 21.75 12.24
CA GLU A 156 33.35 21.92 13.63
C GLU A 156 31.86 21.57 13.85
N PRO A 157 31.48 21.10 15.06
CA PRO A 157 30.09 20.78 15.39
C PRO A 157 29.16 21.98 15.33
N LEU A 158 28.03 21.84 14.64
CA LEU A 158 26.93 22.81 14.63
C LEU A 158 25.90 22.43 15.70
N THR A 159 26.23 22.71 16.96
CA THR A 159 25.36 22.48 18.12
C THR A 159 25.30 23.68 19.05
N SER A 160 24.14 23.90 19.68
CA SER A 160 24.00 24.79 20.85
C SER A 160 24.18 24.05 22.18
N ASP A 161 24.30 22.71 22.14
CA ASP A 161 24.37 21.81 23.27
C ASP A 161 25.54 20.82 23.05
N PRO A 162 26.71 21.08 23.65
CA PRO A 162 27.89 20.23 23.50
C PRO A 162 27.74 18.84 24.15
N GLU A 163 26.98 18.73 25.25
CA GLU A 163 26.77 17.46 25.95
C GLU A 163 25.90 16.52 25.12
N LYS A 164 24.79 17.04 24.56
CA LYS A 164 23.96 16.31 23.60
C LYS A 164 24.79 15.83 22.40
N TYR A 165 25.62 16.69 21.83
CA TYR A 165 26.45 16.32 20.67
C TYR A 165 27.46 15.22 21.00
N ALA A 166 28.09 15.26 22.18
CA ALA A 166 29.00 14.21 22.64
C ALA A 166 28.27 12.85 22.76
N ILE A 167 27.09 12.83 23.39
CA ILE A 167 26.26 11.62 23.51
C ILE A 167 25.83 11.11 22.12
N GLU A 168 25.36 12.00 21.24
CA GLU A 168 24.92 11.62 19.89
C GLU A 168 26.03 10.99 19.05
N THR A 169 27.24 11.53 19.12
CA THR A 169 28.41 10.99 18.40
C THR A 169 28.95 9.72 19.05
N GLU A 170 28.99 9.62 20.37
CA GLU A 170 29.37 8.39 21.08
C GLU A 170 28.42 7.23 20.75
N LEU A 171 27.10 7.46 20.71
CA LEU A 171 26.12 6.45 20.30
C LEU A 171 26.35 5.97 18.85
N ILE A 172 26.69 6.88 17.93
CA ILE A 172 27.06 6.52 16.56
C ILE A 172 28.35 5.69 16.54
N PHE A 173 29.37 6.07 17.29
CA PHE A 173 30.63 5.32 17.33
C PHE A 173 30.49 3.94 18.00
N LYS A 174 29.63 3.82 19.02
CA LYS A 174 29.30 2.54 19.67
C LYS A 174 28.54 1.61 18.73
N TYR A 175 27.40 2.05 18.18
CA TYR A 175 26.41 1.19 17.52
C TYR A 175 26.42 1.19 15.98
N SER A 176 27.01 2.19 15.32
CA SER A 176 27.11 2.21 13.85
C SER A 176 28.32 1.41 13.34
N PRO A 177 28.43 1.15 12.03
CA PRO A 177 29.63 0.56 11.42
C PRO A 177 30.87 1.47 11.48
N PHE A 178 30.71 2.74 11.85
CA PHE A 178 31.76 3.76 11.85
C PHE A 178 32.12 4.12 13.29
N LYS A 179 33.34 3.76 13.70
CA LYS A 179 33.78 3.73 15.11
C LYS A 179 34.52 4.99 15.57
N ASN A 180 34.62 6.01 14.70
CA ASN A 180 35.24 7.31 15.00
C ASN A 180 34.85 8.35 13.95
N GLU A 181 35.11 9.62 14.26
CA GLU A 181 34.78 10.77 13.39
C GLU A 181 35.45 10.69 12.02
N LYS A 182 36.68 10.17 11.91
CA LYS A 182 37.35 10.01 10.62
C LYS A 182 36.56 9.08 9.68
N GLN A 183 36.15 7.90 10.17
CA GLN A 183 35.33 6.96 9.41
C GLN A 183 33.94 7.52 9.05
N LEU A 184 33.39 8.39 9.91
CA LEU A 184 32.15 9.12 9.65
C LEU A 184 32.32 10.14 8.50
N MET A 185 33.38 10.95 8.57
CA MET A 185 33.71 11.96 7.55
C MET A 185 34.06 11.32 6.20
N GLU A 186 34.66 10.13 6.19
CA GLU A 186 34.83 9.32 4.98
C GLU A 186 33.50 9.01 4.27
N GLN A 187 32.38 8.90 5.00
CA GLN A 187 31.05 8.71 4.38
C GLN A 187 30.50 10.00 3.77
N PHE A 188 30.67 11.15 4.43
CA PHE A 188 30.33 12.46 3.84
C PHE A 188 31.14 12.75 2.58
N ASN A 189 32.41 12.32 2.53
CA ASN A 189 33.27 12.49 1.36
C ASN A 189 32.83 11.68 0.13
N LYS A 190 32.00 10.63 0.30
CA LYS A 190 31.34 9.93 -0.82
C LYS A 190 30.31 10.83 -1.54
N ILE A 191 29.85 11.92 -0.92
CA ILE A 191 28.96 12.92 -1.53
C ILE A 191 29.82 14.00 -2.22
N GLU A 192 30.30 13.68 -3.42
CA GLU A 192 31.22 14.51 -4.21
C GLU A 192 30.64 15.90 -4.54
N GLY A 193 29.35 15.98 -4.87
CA GLY A 193 28.66 17.22 -5.24
C GLY A 193 28.44 18.18 -4.08
N ASN A 194 28.03 19.43 -4.37
CA ASN A 194 27.73 20.44 -3.34
C ASN A 194 26.53 20.10 -2.44
N SER A 195 25.68 19.17 -2.89
CA SER A 195 24.59 18.56 -2.12
C SER A 195 24.44 17.10 -2.48
N GLY A 196 23.70 16.36 -1.65
CA GLY A 196 23.34 14.96 -1.90
C GLY A 196 22.99 14.22 -0.62
N THR A 197 22.63 12.94 -0.76
CA THR A 197 22.29 12.07 0.37
C THR A 197 22.89 10.68 0.18
N LEU A 198 23.43 10.10 1.25
CA LEU A 198 23.90 8.73 1.33
C LEU A 198 23.13 8.03 2.46
N VAL A 199 22.31 7.03 2.12
CA VAL A 199 21.64 6.14 3.09
C VAL A 199 22.34 4.80 3.09
N ILE A 200 22.74 4.33 4.27
CA ILE A 200 23.38 3.02 4.47
C ILE A 200 22.50 2.19 5.39
N ILE A 201 21.95 1.10 4.86
CA ILE A 201 21.16 0.11 5.61
C ILE A 201 22.06 -1.09 5.89
N TYR A 202 22.05 -1.57 7.13
CA TYR A 202 22.88 -2.70 7.55
C TYR A 202 22.15 -3.58 8.58
N ASN A 203 22.83 -4.64 9.01
CA ASN A 203 22.24 -5.73 9.78
C ASN A 203 20.98 -6.28 9.08
N LEU A 204 21.20 -6.81 7.88
CA LEU A 204 20.17 -7.17 6.92
C LEU A 204 19.29 -8.32 7.43
N LYS A 205 18.04 -8.35 6.96
CA LYS A 205 17.16 -9.48 7.21
C LYS A 205 17.73 -10.75 6.56
N LEU A 206 17.59 -11.86 7.27
CA LEU A 206 18.06 -13.18 6.85
C LEU A 206 16.85 -14.10 6.71
N MET A 207 16.94 -15.05 5.78
CA MET A 207 16.05 -16.19 5.67
C MET A 207 16.40 -17.25 6.73
N ASP A 208 15.56 -18.28 6.86
CA ASP A 208 15.73 -19.35 7.86
C ASP A 208 17.02 -20.17 7.69
N ASN A 209 17.63 -20.15 6.49
CA ASN A 209 18.92 -20.79 6.21
C ASN A 209 20.13 -19.93 6.64
N GLY A 210 19.92 -18.72 7.17
CA GLY A 210 20.98 -17.79 7.58
C GLY A 210 21.46 -16.83 6.49
N GLU A 211 21.05 -17.00 5.24
CA GLU A 211 21.46 -16.15 4.11
C GLU A 211 20.59 -14.88 4.02
N PRO A 212 21.12 -13.76 3.49
CA PRO A 212 20.34 -12.54 3.27
C PRO A 212 19.22 -12.74 2.24
N GLU A 213 18.10 -12.05 2.41
CA GLU A 213 16.96 -12.10 1.44
C GLU A 213 17.32 -11.54 0.04
N LEU A 214 18.42 -10.78 -0.04
CA LEU A 214 18.94 -10.19 -1.26
C LEU A 214 20.24 -10.90 -1.66
N ASP A 215 20.26 -11.47 -2.85
CA ASP A 215 21.42 -12.13 -3.45
C ASP A 215 22.19 -11.13 -4.33
N VAL A 216 23.46 -10.94 -4.03
CA VAL A 216 24.41 -10.08 -4.76
C VAL A 216 25.64 -10.83 -5.27
N GLU A 217 25.61 -12.16 -5.17
CA GLU A 217 26.72 -13.04 -5.54
C GLU A 217 26.46 -13.80 -6.85
N THR A 218 25.20 -14.16 -7.15
CA THR A 218 24.83 -14.81 -8.43
C THR A 218 25.04 -13.89 -9.64
N ASP A 219 24.77 -12.59 -9.51
CA ASP A 219 25.09 -11.57 -10.51
C ASP A 219 25.63 -10.31 -9.83
N HIS A 220 26.95 -10.10 -9.92
CA HIS A 220 27.63 -8.95 -9.33
C HIS A 220 27.24 -7.60 -9.97
N GLN A 221 26.43 -7.58 -11.02
CA GLN A 221 25.86 -6.35 -11.59
C GLN A 221 24.41 -6.10 -11.14
N ASP A 222 23.80 -6.97 -10.34
CA ASP A 222 22.40 -6.86 -9.92
C ASP A 222 22.24 -6.99 -8.39
N ILE A 223 21.00 -6.87 -7.94
CA ILE A 223 20.53 -7.27 -6.62
C ILE A 223 19.31 -8.15 -6.88
N LEU A 224 19.45 -9.44 -6.62
CA LEU A 224 18.42 -10.44 -6.87
C LEU A 224 17.63 -10.74 -5.58
N MET A 225 16.40 -11.23 -5.74
CA MET A 225 15.72 -11.96 -4.66
C MET A 225 16.38 -13.34 -4.51
N ALA A 226 16.81 -13.67 -3.30
CA ALA A 226 17.44 -14.95 -3.01
C ALA A 226 16.46 -16.14 -3.16
N GLY A 227 17.01 -17.33 -3.39
CA GLY A 227 16.26 -18.57 -3.56
C GLY A 227 15.99 -18.99 -5.02
N THR A 228 15.44 -20.20 -5.18
CA THR A 228 15.21 -20.82 -6.49
C THR A 228 14.06 -20.14 -7.24
N PRO A 229 14.25 -19.70 -8.50
CA PRO A 229 13.16 -19.11 -9.28
C PRO A 229 12.08 -20.16 -9.60
N ALA A 230 10.85 -19.90 -9.18
CA ALA A 230 9.70 -20.64 -9.69
C ALA A 230 9.45 -20.34 -11.18
N GLU A 231 8.91 -21.31 -11.91
CA GLU A 231 8.60 -21.14 -13.33
C GLU A 231 7.58 -20.01 -13.55
N GLY A 232 7.82 -19.16 -14.55
CA GLY A 232 6.93 -18.04 -14.90
C GLY A 232 7.05 -16.79 -14.02
N VAL A 233 7.93 -16.77 -13.02
CA VAL A 233 8.28 -15.57 -12.25
C VAL A 233 8.76 -14.46 -13.19
N LYS A 234 8.19 -13.27 -13.03
CA LYS A 234 8.45 -12.10 -13.88
C LYS A 234 9.81 -11.49 -13.52
N PRO A 235 10.63 -11.01 -14.49
CA PRO A 235 11.98 -10.50 -14.21
C PRO A 235 12.03 -9.46 -13.08
N GLU A 236 11.09 -8.52 -13.09
CA GLU A 236 10.94 -7.40 -12.15
C GLU A 236 10.57 -7.85 -10.73
N ARG A 237 10.19 -9.12 -10.53
CA ARG A 237 9.95 -9.71 -9.20
C ARG A 237 11.18 -10.46 -8.64
N ARG A 238 12.24 -10.62 -9.44
CA ARG A 238 13.49 -11.29 -9.02
C ARG A 238 14.73 -10.44 -9.20
N SER A 239 14.82 -9.60 -10.23
CA SER A 239 15.95 -8.72 -10.54
C SER A 239 15.57 -7.28 -10.21
N PHE A 240 16.33 -6.64 -9.32
CA PHE A 240 16.11 -5.23 -9.00
C PHE A 240 16.50 -4.34 -10.18
N ARG A 241 17.52 -4.71 -10.98
CA ARG A 241 17.87 -4.07 -12.25
C ARG A 241 16.72 -4.09 -13.26
N ALA A 242 15.96 -5.18 -13.35
CA ALA A 242 14.76 -5.24 -14.18
C ALA A 242 13.66 -4.31 -13.64
N TYR A 243 13.37 -4.38 -12.33
CA TYR A 243 12.34 -3.54 -11.69
C TYR A 243 12.65 -2.04 -11.82
N ALA A 244 13.88 -1.63 -11.46
CA ALA A 244 14.36 -0.26 -11.55
C ALA A 244 14.30 0.29 -12.99
N ALA A 245 14.47 -0.58 -14.00
CA ALA A 245 14.40 -0.16 -15.39
C ALA A 245 12.99 0.31 -15.83
N VAL A 246 11.93 -0.16 -15.18
CA VAL A 246 10.52 0.17 -15.48
C VAL A 246 9.80 0.89 -14.33
N LEU A 247 10.51 1.21 -13.23
CA LEU A 247 9.97 1.81 -12.02
C LEU A 247 9.27 3.16 -12.25
N TYR A 248 9.73 3.91 -13.26
CA TYR A 248 9.16 5.19 -13.66
C TYR A 248 8.71 5.17 -15.12
N ILE A 249 7.52 5.72 -15.42
CA ILE A 249 7.02 5.80 -16.80
C ILE A 249 7.90 6.73 -17.65
N ASP A 250 8.33 7.84 -17.05
CA ASP A 250 9.26 8.81 -17.59
C ASP A 250 10.53 8.86 -16.70
N PRO A 251 11.53 8.00 -16.97
CA PRO A 251 12.82 8.00 -16.29
C PRO A 251 13.68 9.20 -16.73
N ARG A 252 14.29 9.87 -15.74
CA ARG A 252 15.20 11.02 -15.91
C ARG A 252 16.45 10.87 -15.06
N MET A 253 16.27 10.67 -13.75
CA MET A 253 17.33 10.20 -12.86
C MET A 253 17.91 8.89 -13.38
N ARG A 254 19.23 8.83 -13.51
CA ARG A 254 19.96 7.61 -13.88
C ARG A 254 20.11 6.74 -12.65
N ILE A 255 19.85 5.45 -12.79
CA ILE A 255 20.03 4.48 -11.71
C ILE A 255 21.27 3.64 -12.05
N PHE A 256 22.16 3.44 -11.10
CA PHE A 256 23.29 2.54 -11.17
C PHE A 256 23.13 1.48 -10.08
N ILE A 257 23.35 0.21 -10.42
CA ILE A 257 23.34 -0.92 -9.48
C ILE A 257 24.71 -1.59 -9.55
N GLN A 258 25.36 -1.75 -8.40
CA GLN A 258 26.74 -2.27 -8.30
C GLN A 258 27.71 -1.58 -9.27
N GLY A 259 27.64 -0.24 -9.34
CA GLY A 259 28.44 0.60 -10.25
C GLY A 259 28.06 0.55 -11.73
N HIS A 260 27.15 -0.33 -12.15
CA HIS A 260 26.76 -0.53 -13.55
C HIS A 260 25.41 0.13 -13.85
N LYS A 261 25.29 0.85 -14.97
CA LYS A 261 24.09 1.65 -15.26
C LYS A 261 22.88 0.77 -15.56
N VAL A 262 21.74 1.09 -14.97
CA VAL A 262 20.47 0.47 -15.32
C VAL A 262 19.96 1.10 -16.61
N ARG A 263 19.74 0.28 -17.64
CA ARG A 263 19.07 0.70 -18.88
C ARG A 263 17.58 0.86 -18.63
N THR A 264 17.19 1.98 -18.04
CA THR A 264 15.79 2.38 -17.88
C THR A 264 15.06 2.41 -19.21
N LYS A 265 13.74 2.20 -19.20
CA LYS A 265 12.92 2.08 -20.39
C LYS A 265 11.60 2.82 -20.22
N ARG A 266 11.23 3.61 -21.22
CA ARG A 266 9.83 4.03 -21.41
C ARG A 266 9.12 2.88 -22.10
N LEU A 267 8.24 2.15 -21.39
CA LEU A 267 7.61 0.93 -21.91
C LEU A 267 6.88 1.14 -23.24
N SER A 268 6.28 2.32 -23.47
CA SER A 268 5.64 2.68 -24.75
C SER A 268 6.57 2.61 -25.97
N CYS A 269 7.89 2.73 -25.77
CA CYS A 269 8.90 2.64 -26.83
C CYS A 269 9.35 1.21 -27.12
N CYS A 270 9.07 0.26 -26.24
CA CYS A 270 9.61 -1.10 -26.28
C CYS A 270 8.64 -2.10 -26.92
N LEU A 271 7.64 -1.62 -27.64
CA LEU A 271 6.49 -2.40 -28.11
C LEU A 271 6.25 -2.15 -29.59
N TYR A 272 5.81 -3.19 -30.29
CA TYR A 272 5.34 -3.10 -31.68
C TYR A 272 3.99 -2.39 -31.75
N LYS A 273 3.89 -1.46 -32.70
CA LYS A 273 2.69 -0.63 -32.99
C LYS A 273 1.99 -0.12 -31.73
N PRO A 274 2.69 0.73 -30.93
CA PRO A 274 2.07 1.38 -29.79
C PRO A 274 0.99 2.36 -30.28
N ARG A 275 -0.18 2.37 -29.63
CA ARG A 275 -1.29 3.31 -29.90
C ARG A 275 -1.83 3.89 -28.61
N CYS A 276 -2.24 5.16 -28.65
CA CYS A 276 -2.78 5.88 -27.49
C CYS A 276 -4.29 6.06 -27.61
N TYR A 277 -5.03 5.75 -26.55
CA TYR A 277 -6.48 5.95 -26.44
C TYR A 277 -6.76 6.90 -25.27
N LYS A 278 -7.53 7.95 -25.53
CA LYS A 278 -7.97 8.92 -24.53
C LYS A 278 -9.23 8.41 -23.82
N TYR A 279 -9.14 8.24 -22.50
CA TYR A 279 -10.27 7.88 -21.63
C TYR A 279 -10.66 9.07 -20.77
N SER A 280 -11.82 9.67 -21.03
CA SER A 280 -12.36 10.77 -20.23
C SER A 280 -12.86 10.26 -18.87
N SER A 281 -12.27 10.74 -17.77
CA SER A 281 -12.62 10.29 -16.42
C SER A 281 -13.54 11.29 -15.72
N THR A 282 -14.75 10.84 -15.40
CA THR A 282 -15.73 11.62 -14.62
C THR A 282 -15.18 11.97 -13.24
N ARG A 283 -14.59 10.99 -12.54
CA ARG A 283 -13.95 11.16 -11.23
C ARG A 283 -12.83 12.19 -11.25
N PHE A 284 -12.00 12.19 -12.30
CA PHE A 284 -10.94 13.21 -12.47
C PHE A 284 -11.55 14.61 -12.59
N LYS A 285 -12.59 14.77 -13.41
CA LYS A 285 -13.30 16.04 -13.57
C LYS A 285 -13.93 16.51 -12.25
N THR A 286 -14.77 15.69 -11.62
CA THR A 286 -15.48 16.08 -10.38
C THR A 286 -14.54 16.45 -9.24
N ARG A 287 -13.43 15.73 -9.06
CA ARG A 287 -12.45 16.09 -8.01
C ARG A 287 -11.65 17.35 -8.35
N ALA A 288 -11.35 17.61 -9.63
CA ALA A 288 -10.74 18.88 -10.04
C ALA A 288 -11.67 20.09 -9.80
N GLU A 289 -12.98 19.92 -10.04
CA GLU A 289 -14.00 20.92 -9.73
C GLU A 289 -14.10 21.19 -8.21
N GLN A 290 -14.04 20.14 -7.38
CA GLN A 290 -14.01 20.27 -5.92
C GLN A 290 -12.76 21.03 -5.43
N GLU A 291 -11.58 20.76 -5.99
CA GLU A 291 -10.35 21.48 -5.64
C GLU A 291 -10.38 22.97 -6.06
N VAL A 292 -11.02 23.29 -7.18
CA VAL A 292 -11.29 24.69 -7.57
C VAL A 292 -12.26 25.35 -6.59
N LYS A 293 -13.39 24.71 -6.23
CA LYS A 293 -14.36 25.26 -5.26
C LYS A 293 -13.72 25.54 -3.90
N LYS A 294 -12.86 24.64 -3.40
CA LYS A 294 -12.10 24.86 -2.16
C LYS A 294 -11.16 26.08 -2.26
N ALA A 295 -10.43 26.21 -3.37
CA ALA A 295 -9.53 27.33 -3.58
C ALA A 295 -10.27 28.66 -3.71
N ASP A 296 -11.45 28.68 -4.33
CA ASP A 296 -12.31 29.86 -4.46
C ASP A 296 -12.78 30.36 -3.09
N HIS A 297 -13.31 29.45 -2.27
CA HIS A 297 -13.72 29.76 -0.90
C HIS A 297 -12.55 30.28 -0.04
N LEU A 298 -11.37 29.65 -0.12
CA LEU A 298 -10.17 30.11 0.60
C LEU A 298 -9.67 31.49 0.11
N ALA A 299 -9.75 31.77 -1.19
CA ALA A 299 -9.38 33.06 -1.75
C ALA A 299 -10.36 34.17 -1.31
N LYS A 300 -11.67 33.89 -1.31
CA LYS A 300 -12.72 34.81 -0.82
C LYS A 300 -12.50 35.19 0.66
N ILE A 301 -12.29 34.20 1.53
CA ILE A 301 -12.00 34.45 2.96
C ILE A 301 -10.72 35.26 3.16
N ALA A 302 -9.67 35.00 2.37
CA ALA A 302 -8.42 35.75 2.47
C ALA A 302 -8.58 37.20 1.98
N GLU A 303 -9.30 37.42 0.87
CA GLU A 303 -9.64 38.74 0.34
C GLU A 303 -10.48 39.57 1.31
N GLU A 304 -11.49 38.97 1.93
CA GLU A 304 -12.34 39.62 2.92
C GLU A 304 -11.52 40.08 4.14
N LYS A 305 -10.66 39.20 4.67
CA LYS A 305 -9.74 39.54 5.79
C LYS A 305 -8.73 40.62 5.42
N ALA A 306 -8.21 40.60 4.19
CA ALA A 306 -7.31 41.65 3.70
C ALA A 306 -8.04 43.00 3.63
N ARG A 307 -9.25 43.03 3.06
CA ARG A 307 -10.10 44.23 2.97
C ARG A 307 -10.51 44.77 4.34
N GLU A 308 -10.86 43.90 5.27
CA GLU A 308 -11.19 44.28 6.65
C GLU A 308 -9.97 44.89 7.37
N ALA A 309 -8.79 44.29 7.21
CA ALA A 309 -7.55 44.81 7.78
C ALA A 309 -7.12 46.15 7.14
N GLU A 310 -7.27 46.31 5.83
CA GLU A 310 -7.03 47.58 5.13
C GLU A 310 -8.02 48.67 5.55
N SER A 311 -9.29 48.35 5.74
CA SER A 311 -10.30 49.28 6.29
C SER A 311 -9.94 49.73 7.70
N LYS A 312 -9.58 48.79 8.60
CA LYS A 312 -9.08 49.09 9.95
C LYS A 312 -7.82 49.95 9.93
N ARG A 313 -6.92 49.71 8.98
CA ARG A 313 -5.70 50.50 8.76
C ARG A 313 -6.03 51.94 8.39
N MET A 314 -6.91 52.15 7.40
CA MET A 314 -7.37 53.49 6.96
C MET A 314 -8.09 54.23 8.09
N ALA A 315 -9.01 53.57 8.80
CA ALA A 315 -9.76 54.17 9.90
C ALA A 315 -8.86 54.56 11.09
N LEU A 316 -7.85 53.76 11.40
CA LEU A 316 -6.87 54.08 12.45
C LEU A 316 -5.97 55.25 12.03
N GLU A 317 -5.50 55.28 10.78
CA GLU A 317 -4.69 56.37 10.21
C GLU A 317 -5.45 57.71 10.26
N ALA A 318 -6.71 57.72 9.83
CA ALA A 318 -7.59 58.89 9.91
C ALA A 318 -7.87 59.35 11.35
N ARG A 319 -7.96 58.41 12.31
CA ARG A 319 -8.19 58.73 13.74
C ARG A 319 -6.95 59.26 14.45
N LEU A 320 -5.75 58.88 14.00
CA LEU A 320 -4.50 59.33 14.61
C LEU A 320 -4.04 60.70 14.07
N GLY A 321 -4.35 61.05 12.82
CA GLY A 321 -4.05 62.36 12.26
C GLY A 321 -2.56 62.70 12.35
N GLU A 322 -2.22 63.83 12.99
CA GLU A 322 -0.83 64.24 13.23
C GLU A 322 -0.24 63.75 14.56
N ASP A 323 -0.86 62.80 15.29
CA ASP A 323 -0.30 62.30 16.55
C ASP A 323 1.10 61.68 16.35
N LEU A 324 2.12 62.41 16.82
CA LEU A 324 3.51 62.04 16.71
C LEU A 324 3.98 61.09 17.83
N SER A 325 3.09 60.67 18.75
CA SER A 325 3.45 59.82 19.87
C SER A 325 4.04 58.48 19.42
N LYS A 326 5.03 58.00 20.18
CA LYS A 326 5.79 56.78 19.85
C LYS A 326 4.89 55.54 19.79
N ASP A 327 3.91 55.47 20.68
CA ASP A 327 3.00 54.32 20.80
C ASP A 327 1.95 54.32 19.68
N SER A 328 1.35 55.46 19.35
CA SER A 328 0.44 55.58 18.19
C SER A 328 1.12 55.19 16.87
N ARG A 329 2.36 55.64 16.66
CA ARG A 329 3.17 55.23 15.49
C ARG A 329 3.47 53.72 15.48
N ALA A 330 3.77 53.13 16.64
CA ALA A 330 4.02 51.69 16.74
C ALA A 330 2.76 50.85 16.46
N ILE A 331 1.60 51.28 16.96
CA ILE A 331 0.31 50.62 16.71
C ILE A 331 -0.08 50.75 15.23
N LEU A 332 0.02 51.96 14.65
CA LEU A 332 -0.27 52.18 13.24
C LEU A 332 0.59 51.29 12.34
N ARG A 333 1.91 51.24 12.59
CA ARG A 333 2.84 50.39 11.83
C ARG A 333 2.49 48.91 11.95
N LYS A 334 2.15 48.42 13.15
CA LYS A 334 1.71 47.04 13.36
C LYS A 334 0.43 46.70 12.56
N VAL A 335 -0.51 47.63 12.43
CA VAL A 335 -1.73 47.44 11.62
C VAL A 335 -1.42 47.55 10.12
N GLN A 336 -0.53 48.46 9.69
CA GLN A 336 -0.03 48.53 8.31
C GLN A 336 0.67 47.23 7.88
N ASP A 337 1.58 46.71 8.71
CA ASP A 337 2.30 45.45 8.45
C ASP A 337 1.34 44.25 8.41
N ALA A 338 0.37 44.18 9.33
CA ALA A 338 -0.65 43.13 9.34
C ALA A 338 -1.56 43.15 8.11
N ALA A 339 -2.03 44.34 7.69
CA ALA A 339 -2.82 44.51 6.47
C ALA A 339 -2.02 44.11 5.22
N MET A 340 -0.75 44.53 5.12
CA MET A 340 0.15 44.16 4.01
C MET A 340 0.36 42.64 3.94
N MET A 341 0.53 41.97 5.09
CA MET A 341 0.69 40.51 5.14
C MET A 341 -0.60 39.77 4.73
N LEU A 342 -1.77 40.24 5.15
CA LEU A 342 -3.06 39.66 4.75
C LEU A 342 -3.35 39.87 3.25
N ARG A 343 -3.05 41.06 2.71
CA ARG A 343 -3.12 41.33 1.26
C ARG A 343 -2.22 40.39 0.45
N ARG A 344 -0.98 40.17 0.91
CA ARG A 344 -0.06 39.21 0.26
C ARG A 344 -0.57 37.77 0.29
N ASP A 345 -1.22 37.33 1.37
CA ASP A 345 -1.86 35.99 1.41
C ASP A 345 -3.06 35.93 0.47
N ALA A 346 -3.95 36.94 0.47
CA ALA A 346 -5.08 37.03 -0.45
C ALA A 346 -4.64 36.93 -1.93
N ASP A 347 -3.64 37.72 -2.34
CA ASP A 347 -3.06 37.67 -3.68
C ASP A 347 -2.46 36.29 -4.00
N MET A 348 -1.85 35.62 -3.01
CA MET A 348 -1.33 34.26 -3.17
C MET A 348 -2.46 33.24 -3.37
N LYS A 349 -3.53 33.28 -2.55
CA LYS A 349 -4.70 32.40 -2.71
C LYS A 349 -5.39 32.63 -4.04
N LYS A 350 -5.50 33.89 -4.48
CA LYS A 350 -6.07 34.26 -5.80
C LYS A 350 -5.25 33.66 -6.95
N ARG A 351 -3.91 33.78 -6.94
CA ARG A 351 -3.05 33.14 -7.95
C ARG A 351 -3.21 31.61 -7.97
N ILE A 352 -3.35 30.97 -6.80
CA ILE A 352 -3.61 29.52 -6.70
C ILE A 352 -4.97 29.15 -7.31
N LEU A 353 -6.02 29.94 -7.04
CA LEU A 353 -7.33 29.76 -7.66
C LEU A 353 -7.26 29.88 -9.19
N GLU A 354 -6.64 30.94 -9.71
CA GLU A 354 -6.50 31.19 -11.15
C GLU A 354 -5.72 30.04 -11.85
N ALA A 355 -4.66 29.54 -11.21
CA ALA A 355 -3.90 28.38 -11.68
C ALA A 355 -4.78 27.11 -11.74
N LYS A 356 -5.53 26.81 -10.67
CA LYS A 356 -6.46 25.66 -10.64
C LYS A 356 -7.60 25.79 -11.65
N GLN A 357 -8.16 26.98 -11.83
CA GLN A 357 -9.18 27.25 -12.85
C GLN A 357 -8.64 27.07 -14.27
N LYS A 358 -7.40 27.49 -14.54
CA LYS A 358 -6.72 27.23 -15.81
C LYS A 358 -6.51 25.73 -16.03
N ALA A 359 -5.99 25.01 -15.03
CA ALA A 359 -5.80 23.57 -15.08
C ALA A 359 -7.12 22.79 -15.23
N LEU A 360 -8.24 23.28 -14.65
CA LEU A 360 -9.56 22.65 -14.80
C LEU A 360 -10.04 22.64 -16.26
N LYS A 361 -9.72 23.67 -17.06
CA LYS A 361 -10.06 23.76 -18.49
C LYS A 361 -9.36 22.72 -19.36
N GLU A 362 -8.26 22.12 -18.90
CA GLU A 362 -7.56 21.07 -19.62
C GLU A 362 -8.38 19.75 -19.64
N PRO A 363 -8.30 18.93 -20.69
CA PRO A 363 -9.04 17.66 -20.76
C PRO A 363 -8.72 16.74 -19.57
N LYS A 364 -9.77 16.29 -18.87
CA LYS A 364 -9.67 15.39 -17.70
C LYS A 364 -9.64 13.93 -18.16
N GLU A 365 -8.60 13.61 -18.90
CA GLU A 365 -8.42 12.34 -19.60
C GLU A 365 -7.22 11.55 -19.07
N LEU A 366 -7.31 10.23 -19.09
CA LEU A 366 -6.18 9.32 -18.93
C LEU A 366 -5.76 8.82 -20.33
N ASN A 367 -4.46 8.65 -20.54
CA ASN A 367 -3.90 8.12 -21.78
C ASN A 367 -3.60 6.63 -21.58
N PHE A 368 -4.38 5.75 -22.22
CA PHE A 368 -4.10 4.32 -22.27
C PHE A 368 -3.24 4.02 -23.50
N ILE A 369 -2.00 3.59 -23.29
CA ILE A 369 -1.08 3.22 -24.37
C ILE A 369 -1.00 1.71 -24.45
N PHE A 370 -1.30 1.13 -25.61
CA PHE A 370 -1.20 -0.32 -25.85
C PHE A 370 -0.20 -0.63 -26.96
N GLY A 371 0.60 -1.68 -26.79
CA GLY A 371 1.56 -2.16 -27.78
C GLY A 371 1.85 -3.66 -27.61
N VAL A 372 2.28 -4.35 -28.67
CA VAL A 372 2.62 -5.79 -28.57
C VAL A 372 4.09 -5.97 -28.18
N ASN A 373 4.36 -6.72 -27.12
CA ASN A 373 5.70 -7.14 -26.73
C ASN A 373 6.15 -8.32 -27.61
N ILE A 374 6.71 -8.01 -28.78
CA ILE A 374 7.18 -9.03 -29.73
C ILE A 374 8.51 -9.69 -29.32
N GLU A 375 9.30 -9.07 -28.44
CA GLU A 375 10.51 -9.70 -27.91
C GLU A 375 10.20 -10.76 -26.84
N GLN A 376 9.18 -10.55 -26.01
CA GLN A 376 8.79 -11.46 -24.91
C GLN A 376 7.25 -11.52 -24.75
N ARG A 377 6.59 -12.38 -25.53
CA ARG A 377 5.11 -12.46 -25.62
C ARG A 377 4.37 -12.91 -24.35
N ASP A 378 5.07 -13.46 -23.38
CA ASP A 378 4.55 -13.87 -22.06
C ASP A 378 4.68 -12.76 -20.99
N LEU A 379 5.43 -11.71 -21.31
CA LEU A 379 5.58 -10.50 -20.49
C LEU A 379 4.61 -9.42 -20.97
N ASP A 380 3.33 -9.73 -20.82
CA ASP A 380 2.18 -8.95 -21.27
C ASP A 380 1.19 -8.63 -20.14
N GLY A 381 0.28 -7.67 -20.35
CA GLY A 381 -0.63 -7.15 -19.32
C GLY A 381 -0.38 -5.67 -19.01
N MET A 382 -1.14 -5.12 -18.05
CA MET A 382 -1.16 -3.69 -17.77
C MET A 382 -0.09 -3.30 -16.75
N PHE A 383 0.58 -2.18 -17.03
CA PHE A 383 1.44 -1.45 -16.12
C PHE A 383 0.73 -0.15 -15.74
N VAL A 384 0.36 -0.04 -14.46
CA VAL A 384 -0.40 1.09 -13.92
C VAL A 384 0.53 1.90 -13.04
N TYR A 385 0.86 3.09 -13.52
CA TYR A 385 1.65 4.09 -12.82
C TYR A 385 0.74 5.07 -12.07
N ASN A 386 1.27 5.67 -11.02
CA ASN A 386 0.64 6.74 -10.27
C ASN A 386 1.63 7.88 -10.06
N CYS A 387 1.32 9.07 -10.57
CA CYS A 387 2.27 10.19 -10.65
C CYS A 387 3.67 9.73 -11.08
N SER A 388 3.69 9.02 -12.21
CA SER A 388 4.86 8.47 -12.88
C SER A 388 5.60 7.33 -12.16
N ARG A 389 5.16 6.87 -10.98
CA ARG A 389 5.70 5.72 -10.23
C ARG A 389 4.89 4.45 -10.48
N LEU A 390 5.54 3.34 -10.84
CA LEU A 390 4.88 2.05 -11.07
C LEU A 390 4.24 1.53 -9.78
N ILE A 391 2.94 1.20 -9.81
CA ILE A 391 2.19 0.62 -8.67
C ILE A 391 1.82 -0.84 -8.95
N LYS A 392 1.32 -1.13 -10.16
CA LYS A 392 0.90 -2.49 -10.58
C LYS A 392 1.54 -2.85 -11.92
N MET A 393 1.94 -4.10 -12.10
CA MET A 393 2.61 -4.62 -13.30
C MET A 393 2.00 -5.97 -13.73
N TYR A 394 2.00 -6.26 -15.04
CA TYR A 394 1.47 -7.50 -15.61
C TYR A 394 0.01 -7.83 -15.28
N GLU A 395 -0.79 -6.82 -14.93
CA GLU A 395 -2.20 -7.01 -14.56
C GLU A 395 -3.03 -7.40 -15.78
N LYS A 396 -3.67 -8.56 -15.76
CA LYS A 396 -4.50 -9.04 -16.89
C LYS A 396 -5.86 -8.36 -16.88
N THR A 397 -6.35 -7.92 -18.05
CA THR A 397 -7.69 -7.36 -18.20
C THR A 397 -8.30 -7.68 -19.57
N GLY A 398 -9.62 -7.53 -19.69
CA GLY A 398 -10.37 -7.79 -20.91
C GLY A 398 -10.10 -9.21 -21.45
N PRO A 399 -9.91 -9.38 -22.78
CA PRO A 399 -9.72 -10.70 -23.39
C PRO A 399 -8.53 -11.52 -22.84
N GLN A 400 -7.54 -10.89 -22.19
CA GLN A 400 -6.41 -11.61 -21.57
C GLN A 400 -6.84 -12.51 -20.40
N LEU A 401 -8.04 -12.30 -19.85
CA LEU A 401 -8.60 -13.13 -18.77
C LEU A 401 -9.31 -14.40 -19.30
N GLU A 402 -9.57 -14.48 -20.61
CA GLU A 402 -10.41 -15.53 -21.22
C GLU A 402 -9.61 -16.80 -21.61
N GLY A 403 -8.28 -16.80 -21.41
CA GLY A 403 -7.44 -18.00 -21.58
C GLY A 403 -7.09 -18.39 -23.02
N GLY A 404 -7.37 -17.53 -24.00
CA GLY A 404 -6.99 -17.71 -25.40
C GLY A 404 -5.80 -16.85 -25.84
N MET A 405 -5.48 -16.89 -27.14
CA MET A 405 -4.42 -16.05 -27.75
C MET A 405 -4.85 -14.59 -27.99
N ALA A 406 -6.12 -14.24 -27.79
CA ALA A 406 -6.64 -12.89 -28.00
C ALA A 406 -6.01 -11.90 -27.00
N CYS A 407 -5.42 -10.81 -27.50
CA CYS A 407 -4.66 -9.85 -26.71
C CYS A 407 -3.44 -10.42 -25.94
N GLY A 408 -3.08 -11.69 -26.15
CA GLY A 408 -1.84 -12.26 -25.62
C GLY A 408 -0.64 -11.52 -26.22
N GLY A 409 0.35 -11.21 -25.39
CA GLY A 409 1.51 -10.43 -25.82
C GLY A 409 1.28 -8.91 -25.80
N VAL A 410 0.08 -8.41 -25.51
CA VAL A 410 -0.18 -6.96 -25.45
C VAL A 410 0.15 -6.40 -24.07
N VAL A 411 1.04 -5.41 -24.03
CA VAL A 411 1.31 -4.58 -22.86
C VAL A 411 0.45 -3.31 -22.95
N GLY A 412 -0.18 -2.95 -21.83
CA GLY A 412 -0.87 -1.67 -21.66
C GLY A 412 -0.15 -0.81 -20.62
N VAL A 413 -0.13 0.51 -20.81
CA VAL A 413 0.52 1.48 -19.93
C VAL A 413 -0.43 2.64 -19.68
N VAL A 414 -0.54 3.08 -18.42
CA VAL A 414 -1.26 4.30 -18.01
C VAL A 414 -0.54 4.96 -16.85
N ASP A 415 -0.52 6.29 -16.82
CA ASP A 415 -0.18 7.08 -15.62
C ASP A 415 -1.46 7.71 -15.06
N VAL A 416 -1.69 7.54 -13.77
CA VAL A 416 -2.91 7.96 -13.06
C VAL A 416 -2.53 9.02 -12.03
N PRO A 417 -3.08 10.26 -12.07
CA PRO A 417 -2.75 11.26 -11.07
C PRO A 417 -3.37 10.93 -9.70
N TYR A 418 -2.77 11.40 -8.61
CA TYR A 418 -3.31 11.29 -7.24
C TYR A 418 -4.79 11.68 -7.12
N LEU A 419 -5.20 12.68 -7.90
CA LEU A 419 -6.58 13.16 -7.92
C LEU A 419 -7.58 12.07 -8.37
N VAL A 420 -7.15 11.05 -9.11
CA VAL A 420 -8.03 9.93 -9.53
C VAL A 420 -7.89 8.73 -8.58
N LEU A 421 -6.66 8.26 -8.36
CA LEU A 421 -6.33 7.16 -7.45
C LEU A 421 -5.13 7.53 -6.58
N GLU A 422 -5.20 7.15 -5.30
CA GLU A 422 -4.07 7.20 -4.37
C GLU A 422 -3.58 5.76 -4.09
N PRO A 423 -2.27 5.54 -3.91
CA PRO A 423 -1.71 4.23 -3.63
C PRO A 423 -2.02 3.77 -2.19
N THR A 424 -1.81 2.48 -1.93
CA THR A 424 -1.71 1.92 -0.58
C THR A 424 -0.42 2.37 0.10
N HIS A 425 -0.34 2.12 1.41
CA HIS A 425 0.78 2.48 2.28
C HIS A 425 2.17 2.01 1.78
N ASN A 426 2.24 0.89 1.07
CA ASN A 426 3.47 0.32 0.47
C ASN A 426 3.67 0.66 -1.02
N LYS A 427 2.78 1.46 -1.62
CA LYS A 427 2.76 1.79 -3.05
C LYS A 427 2.75 0.59 -4.01
N GLN A 428 2.26 -0.58 -3.58
CA GLN A 428 2.12 -1.78 -4.43
C GLN A 428 0.65 -2.10 -4.79
N ASP A 429 -0.30 -1.29 -4.32
CA ASP A 429 -1.70 -1.32 -4.76
C ASP A 429 -2.35 0.07 -4.63
N PHE A 430 -3.65 0.17 -4.88
CA PHE A 430 -4.45 1.39 -4.80
C PHE A 430 -5.44 1.36 -3.63
N ALA A 431 -5.54 2.46 -2.89
CA ALA A 431 -6.41 2.56 -1.72
C ALA A 431 -7.91 2.43 -2.07
N ASP A 432 -8.33 2.97 -3.23
CA ASP A 432 -9.70 2.81 -3.75
C ASP A 432 -9.79 1.63 -4.73
N ALA A 433 -9.88 0.43 -4.17
CA ALA A 433 -9.95 -0.81 -4.94
C ALA A 433 -11.20 -0.91 -5.84
N LYS A 434 -12.28 -0.15 -5.56
CA LYS A 434 -13.48 -0.13 -6.41
C LYS A 434 -13.20 0.58 -7.73
N GLU A 435 -12.52 1.72 -7.64
CA GLU A 435 -12.17 2.55 -8.80
C GLU A 435 -11.00 1.97 -9.59
N TYR A 436 -10.03 1.34 -8.91
CA TYR A 436 -8.99 0.57 -9.58
C TYR A 436 -9.58 -0.55 -10.46
N ARG A 437 -10.59 -1.28 -9.96
CA ARG A 437 -11.34 -2.26 -10.79
C ARG A 437 -12.10 -1.62 -11.95
N HIS A 438 -12.64 -0.40 -11.77
CA HIS A 438 -13.30 0.34 -12.86
C HIS A 438 -12.30 0.79 -13.94
N LEU A 439 -11.13 1.27 -13.52
CA LEU A 439 -10.01 1.60 -14.40
C LEU A 439 -9.56 0.37 -15.19
N LEU A 440 -9.29 -0.76 -14.53
CA LEU A 440 -8.90 -2.00 -15.21
C LEU A 440 -9.97 -2.47 -16.21
N LYS A 441 -11.27 -2.41 -15.84
CA LYS A 441 -12.35 -2.75 -16.77
C LYS A 441 -12.32 -1.85 -18.01
N SER A 442 -12.21 -0.53 -17.81
CA SER A 442 -12.11 0.44 -18.92
C SER A 442 -10.88 0.19 -19.78
N MET A 443 -9.72 -0.14 -19.19
CA MET A 443 -8.53 -0.54 -19.94
C MET A 443 -8.77 -1.83 -20.75
N GLY A 444 -9.51 -2.81 -20.22
CA GLY A 444 -9.88 -4.04 -20.92
C GLY A 444 -10.78 -3.80 -22.14
N GLU A 445 -11.73 -2.87 -22.05
CA GLU A 445 -12.57 -2.44 -23.18
C GLU A 445 -11.73 -1.77 -24.28
N HIS A 446 -10.78 -0.90 -23.91
CA HIS A 446 -9.87 -0.26 -24.87
C HIS A 446 -8.81 -1.22 -25.44
N LEU A 447 -8.37 -2.21 -24.67
CA LEU A 447 -7.48 -3.28 -25.11
C LEU A 447 -8.14 -4.14 -26.21
N ALA A 448 -9.43 -4.48 -26.05
CA ALA A 448 -10.18 -5.16 -27.09
C ALA A 448 -10.31 -4.31 -28.36
N GLN A 449 -10.49 -2.98 -28.25
CA GLN A 449 -10.43 -2.08 -29.40
C GLN A 449 -9.04 -2.03 -30.04
N TYR A 450 -7.96 -1.96 -29.24
CA TYR A 450 -6.59 -2.01 -29.76
C TYR A 450 -6.34 -3.28 -30.57
N TRP A 451 -6.79 -4.43 -30.06
CA TRP A 451 -6.67 -5.70 -30.79
C TRP A 451 -7.41 -5.69 -32.13
N LYS A 452 -8.65 -5.17 -32.17
CA LYS A 452 -9.38 -4.92 -33.43
C LYS A 452 -8.55 -3.99 -34.34
N ASP A 453 -8.06 -2.87 -33.83
CA ASP A 453 -7.36 -1.81 -34.55
C ASP A 453 -5.97 -2.21 -35.12
N THR A 454 -5.35 -3.28 -34.61
CA THR A 454 -4.09 -3.82 -35.16
C THR A 454 -4.30 -4.75 -36.36
N ASN A 455 -5.52 -5.26 -36.57
CA ASN A 455 -5.87 -6.30 -37.56
C ASN A 455 -5.02 -7.59 -37.47
N ILE A 456 -4.38 -7.90 -36.33
CA ILE A 456 -3.59 -9.14 -36.16
C ILE A 456 -4.45 -10.39 -36.37
N ALA A 457 -5.67 -10.40 -35.80
CA ALA A 457 -6.59 -11.53 -35.94
C ALA A 457 -6.96 -11.82 -37.41
N GLN A 458 -7.17 -10.79 -38.23
CA GLN A 458 -7.51 -10.92 -39.66
C GLN A 458 -6.35 -11.47 -40.50
N LYS A 459 -5.10 -11.23 -40.08
CA LYS A 459 -3.89 -11.76 -40.74
C LYS A 459 -3.53 -13.19 -40.30
N GLY A 460 -4.15 -13.67 -39.23
CA GLY A 460 -3.87 -14.95 -38.59
C GLY A 460 -2.87 -14.81 -37.44
N ILE A 461 -3.34 -15.05 -36.22
CA ILE A 461 -2.57 -14.83 -34.98
C ILE A 461 -1.30 -15.70 -34.93
N VAL A 462 -1.39 -16.97 -35.37
CA VAL A 462 -0.23 -17.88 -35.39
C VAL A 462 0.84 -17.38 -36.36
N LYS A 463 0.47 -17.08 -37.61
CA LYS A 463 1.36 -16.53 -38.64
C LYS A 463 2.07 -15.25 -38.18
N PHE A 464 1.36 -14.36 -37.50
CA PHE A 464 1.93 -13.15 -36.90
C PHE A 464 3.06 -13.46 -35.90
N TRP A 465 2.90 -14.49 -35.05
CA TRP A 465 3.94 -14.89 -34.10
C TRP A 465 5.07 -15.68 -34.76
N ASP A 466 4.78 -16.48 -35.79
CA ASP A 466 5.79 -17.19 -36.61
C ASP A 466 6.72 -16.19 -37.31
N GLU A 467 6.19 -15.08 -37.86
CA GLU A 467 6.98 -14.00 -38.48
C GLU A 467 8.04 -13.41 -37.55
N PHE A 468 7.80 -13.39 -36.24
CA PHE A 468 8.74 -12.89 -35.23
C PHE A 468 9.59 -13.98 -34.56
N GLY A 469 9.43 -15.24 -34.98
CA GLY A 469 10.28 -16.37 -34.62
C GLY A 469 9.74 -17.23 -33.46
N TYR A 470 8.47 -17.13 -33.08
CA TYR A 470 7.90 -17.98 -32.02
C TYR A 470 7.50 -19.37 -32.54
N LEU A 471 8.50 -20.15 -32.96
CA LEU A 471 8.33 -21.47 -33.56
C LEU A 471 7.89 -22.56 -32.57
N SER A 472 7.92 -22.27 -31.25
CA SER A 472 7.51 -23.21 -30.21
C SER A 472 6.01 -23.10 -29.92
N ALA A 473 5.38 -24.26 -29.75
CA ALA A 473 4.00 -24.39 -29.30
C ALA A 473 3.78 -23.87 -27.85
N SER A 474 4.83 -23.80 -27.03
CA SER A 474 4.73 -23.22 -25.68
C SER A 474 4.66 -21.70 -25.75
N TRP A 475 3.65 -21.09 -25.12
CA TRP A 475 3.50 -19.64 -25.10
C TRP A 475 4.66 -18.93 -24.39
N SER A 476 5.18 -19.52 -23.30
CA SER A 476 6.29 -18.98 -22.50
C SER A 476 7.68 -19.19 -23.10
N ALA A 477 7.80 -19.94 -24.19
CA ALA A 477 9.08 -20.10 -24.86
C ALA A 477 9.51 -18.79 -25.57
N PRO A 478 10.78 -18.37 -25.44
CA PRO A 478 11.29 -17.18 -26.11
C PRO A 478 11.28 -17.36 -27.64
N PRO A 479 11.27 -16.27 -28.42
CA PRO A 479 11.36 -16.35 -29.87
C PRO A 479 12.77 -16.79 -30.31
N SER A 480 12.86 -17.35 -31.52
CA SER A 480 14.11 -17.74 -32.16
C SER A 480 15.14 -16.60 -32.15
N SER A 481 16.37 -16.98 -31.81
CA SER A 481 17.55 -16.13 -31.77
C SER A 481 18.27 -16.02 -33.13
N GLU A 482 17.76 -16.68 -34.18
CA GLU A 482 18.31 -16.55 -35.53
C GLU A 482 18.27 -15.09 -36.02
N LEU A 483 19.32 -14.70 -36.74
CA LEU A 483 19.55 -13.32 -37.16
C LEU A 483 18.39 -12.73 -38.00
N ARG A 484 17.67 -13.56 -38.78
CA ARG A 484 16.49 -13.12 -39.54
C ARG A 484 15.35 -12.64 -38.64
N TYR A 485 15.06 -13.35 -37.55
CA TYR A 485 13.96 -13.02 -36.63
C TYR A 485 14.35 -11.86 -35.72
N LYS A 486 15.60 -11.83 -35.22
CA LYS A 486 16.14 -10.67 -34.49
C LYS A 486 16.06 -9.38 -35.32
N ARG A 487 16.50 -9.43 -36.59
CA ARG A 487 16.36 -8.29 -37.53
C ARG A 487 14.90 -7.89 -37.71
N ARG A 488 13.99 -8.85 -37.90
CA ARG A 488 12.56 -8.59 -38.10
C ARG A 488 11.94 -7.86 -36.91
N ARG A 489 12.28 -8.23 -35.67
CA ARG A 489 11.80 -7.54 -34.46
C ARG A 489 12.46 -6.17 -34.25
N ALA A 490 13.77 -6.07 -34.44
CA ALA A 490 14.53 -4.82 -34.30
C ALA A 490 14.15 -3.74 -35.33
N MET A 491 13.64 -4.11 -36.51
CA MET A 491 13.08 -3.18 -37.50
C MET A 491 11.75 -2.54 -37.07
N GLU A 492 11.03 -3.17 -36.14
CA GLU A 492 9.67 -2.78 -35.73
C GLU A 492 9.63 -2.01 -34.39
N ILE A 493 10.71 -2.07 -33.60
CA ILE A 493 10.87 -1.38 -32.32
C ILE A 493 12.11 -0.47 -32.38
N PRO A 494 11.94 0.86 -32.52
CA PRO A 494 13.06 1.80 -32.53
C PRO A 494 13.85 1.78 -31.22
N LEU A 495 15.17 1.69 -31.31
CA LEU A 495 16.03 1.76 -30.14
C LEU A 495 16.05 3.19 -29.59
N THR A 496 15.62 3.36 -28.33
CA THR A 496 15.75 4.63 -27.60
C THR A 496 16.78 4.51 -26.49
N ILE A 497 17.57 5.58 -26.30
CA ILE A 497 18.68 5.63 -25.34
C ILE A 497 18.74 7.01 -24.68
N GLN A 498 19.17 7.06 -23.42
CA GLN A 498 19.29 8.31 -22.66
C GLN A 498 20.73 8.84 -22.71
N CYS A 499 20.90 10.11 -23.06
CA CYS A 499 22.18 10.81 -22.97
C CYS A 499 22.62 10.97 -21.51
N ASP A 500 23.81 10.51 -21.18
CA ASP A 500 24.35 10.55 -19.81
C ASP A 500 24.63 11.98 -19.31
N LYS A 501 24.92 12.93 -20.22
CA LYS A 501 25.22 14.33 -19.90
C LYS A 501 23.98 15.20 -19.68
N CYS A 502 23.00 15.14 -20.59
CA CYS A 502 21.83 16.05 -20.57
C CYS A 502 20.51 15.38 -20.22
N LEU A 503 20.52 14.07 -19.90
CA LEU A 503 19.36 13.26 -19.52
C LEU A 503 18.23 13.19 -20.55
N LYS A 504 18.45 13.74 -21.76
CA LYS A 504 17.52 13.69 -22.88
C LYS A 504 17.48 12.31 -23.50
N TRP A 505 16.30 11.87 -23.88
CA TRP A 505 16.08 10.65 -24.65
C TRP A 505 16.27 10.89 -26.14
N ARG A 506 17.03 10.00 -26.78
CA ARG A 506 17.29 9.99 -28.22
C ARG A 506 16.78 8.69 -28.82
N THR A 507 16.31 8.77 -30.06
CA THR A 507 15.98 7.60 -30.89
C THR A 507 17.15 7.38 -31.84
N LEU A 508 17.66 6.15 -31.91
CA LEU A 508 18.71 5.79 -32.86
C LEU A 508 18.08 5.26 -34.15
N PRO A 509 18.56 5.67 -35.33
CA PRO A 509 18.10 5.11 -36.60
C PRO A 509 18.47 3.63 -36.69
N PHE A 510 17.62 2.83 -37.33
CA PHE A 510 17.92 1.41 -37.56
C PHE A 510 19.13 1.26 -38.50
N GLN A 511 20.11 0.45 -38.09
CA GLN A 511 21.27 0.08 -38.88
C GLN A 511 21.49 -1.44 -38.78
N MET A 512 21.98 -2.09 -39.84
CA MET A 512 22.10 -3.56 -39.86
C MET A 512 23.16 -4.10 -38.89
N ASP A 513 24.19 -3.31 -38.58
CA ASP A 513 25.22 -3.57 -37.57
C ASP A 513 24.76 -3.25 -36.14
N ALA A 514 23.62 -2.56 -35.97
CA ALA A 514 23.06 -2.22 -34.66
C ALA A 514 22.26 -3.37 -34.02
N VAL A 515 21.95 -4.43 -34.77
CA VAL A 515 21.28 -5.63 -34.23
C VAL A 515 22.25 -6.35 -33.29
N ASP A 516 21.79 -6.67 -32.08
CA ASP A 516 22.59 -7.16 -30.94
C ASP A 516 23.71 -6.22 -30.43
N LYS A 517 23.86 -5.01 -30.99
CA LYS A 517 24.92 -4.05 -30.60
C LYS A 517 24.70 -3.55 -29.17
N ARG A 518 25.66 -3.86 -28.27
CA ARG A 518 25.69 -3.28 -26.92
C ARG A 518 26.31 -1.88 -26.98
N TYR A 519 25.46 -0.87 -26.85
CA TYR A 519 25.91 0.51 -26.62
C TYR A 519 26.54 0.67 -25.21
N PRO A 520 27.55 1.54 -25.03
CA PRO A 520 28.14 1.77 -23.72
C PRO A 520 27.19 2.51 -22.79
N ASP A 521 27.34 2.29 -21.49
CA ASP A 521 26.49 2.92 -20.47
C ASP A 521 26.68 4.46 -20.41
N SER A 522 27.90 4.93 -20.68
CA SER A 522 28.27 6.35 -20.78
C SER A 522 27.87 7.01 -22.12
N TRP A 523 26.83 6.50 -22.79
CA TRP A 523 26.39 7.04 -24.09
C TRP A 523 25.94 8.51 -23.98
N VAL A 524 26.36 9.34 -24.93
CA VAL A 524 26.03 10.78 -24.99
C VAL A 524 25.53 11.16 -26.38
N CYS A 525 24.83 12.30 -26.51
CA CYS A 525 24.25 12.75 -27.78
C CYS A 525 25.25 12.72 -28.95
N LEU A 526 26.53 13.10 -28.74
CA LEU A 526 27.58 13.10 -29.78
C LEU A 526 27.85 11.73 -30.41
N MET A 527 27.38 10.64 -29.78
CA MET A 527 27.46 9.28 -30.28
C MET A 527 26.21 8.88 -31.09
N ASN A 528 25.31 9.81 -31.39
CA ASN A 528 24.14 9.57 -32.23
C ASN A 528 24.51 9.76 -33.71
N PRO A 529 24.30 8.78 -34.60
CA PRO A 529 24.50 8.95 -36.04
C PRO A 529 23.47 9.90 -36.70
N ASP A 530 22.37 10.25 -36.01
CA ASP A 530 21.43 11.28 -36.46
C ASP A 530 21.94 12.70 -36.11
N SER A 531 22.40 13.43 -37.13
CA SER A 531 22.93 14.81 -37.03
C SER A 531 21.89 15.88 -36.63
N THR A 532 20.61 15.51 -36.51
CA THR A 532 19.59 16.39 -35.89
C THR A 532 19.55 16.26 -34.37
N GLN A 533 20.19 15.21 -33.82
CA GLN A 533 20.14 14.81 -32.42
C GLN A 533 21.51 14.47 -31.80
N ASP A 534 22.59 14.74 -32.53
CA ASP A 534 23.99 14.54 -32.15
C ASP A 534 24.49 15.48 -31.02
N ARG A 535 23.64 16.38 -30.54
CA ARG A 535 24.02 17.44 -29.60
C ARG A 535 23.05 17.58 -28.42
N CYS A 536 23.56 18.08 -27.30
CA CYS A 536 22.84 18.09 -26.02
C CYS A 536 21.82 19.23 -25.91
N ASP A 537 22.02 20.33 -26.62
CA ASP A 537 21.12 21.48 -26.77
C ASP A 537 19.88 21.12 -27.60
N ALA A 538 20.03 20.34 -28.68
CA ALA A 538 18.94 19.91 -29.55
C ALA A 538 17.70 19.43 -28.74
N PRO A 539 16.48 19.82 -29.13
CA PRO A 539 15.27 19.49 -28.38
C PRO A 539 15.08 17.97 -28.29
N GLU A 540 14.43 17.50 -27.23
CA GLU A 540 14.03 16.09 -27.13
C GLU A 540 12.84 15.82 -28.05
N GLN A 541 12.93 14.76 -28.87
CA GLN A 541 11.82 14.34 -29.72
C GLN A 541 10.68 13.78 -28.87
N LYS A 542 9.50 14.40 -28.96
CA LYS A 542 8.27 13.86 -28.39
C LYS A 542 7.82 12.64 -29.19
N GLN A 543 7.35 11.61 -28.49
CA GLN A 543 6.73 10.45 -29.14
C GLN A 543 5.33 10.80 -29.65
N ASN A 544 5.18 10.80 -30.97
CA ASN A 544 3.89 10.95 -31.62
C ASN A 544 3.26 9.56 -31.80
N LEU A 545 2.64 9.05 -30.73
CA LEU A 545 1.91 7.77 -30.77
C LEU A 545 0.62 7.92 -31.58
N PRO A 546 0.32 7.02 -32.54
CA PRO A 546 -0.94 7.04 -33.27
C PRO A 546 -2.15 6.92 -32.34
N SER A 547 -3.04 7.90 -32.39
CA SER A 547 -4.30 7.86 -31.64
C SER A 547 -5.21 6.73 -32.13
N GLY A 548 -5.83 6.02 -31.20
CA GLY A 548 -6.98 5.16 -31.43
C GLY A 548 -8.23 5.76 -30.81
N VAL A 549 -9.40 5.27 -31.22
CA VAL A 549 -10.70 5.72 -30.71
C VAL A 549 -11.50 4.48 -30.33
N LEU A 550 -12.02 4.44 -29.09
CA LEU A 550 -12.95 3.39 -28.69
C LEU A 550 -14.24 3.52 -29.48
N LYS A 551 -14.46 2.61 -30.42
CA LYS A 551 -15.73 2.51 -31.14
C LYS A 551 -16.70 1.80 -30.19
N LYS A 552 -17.60 2.56 -29.58
CA LYS A 552 -18.76 1.97 -28.91
C LYS A 552 -19.66 1.37 -29.99
N ASP A 553 -19.64 0.05 -30.09
CA ASP A 553 -20.59 -0.70 -30.91
C ASP A 553 -22.01 -0.27 -30.48
N LYS A 554 -22.88 0.10 -31.44
CA LYS A 554 -24.26 0.50 -31.11
C LYS A 554 -24.95 -0.70 -30.45
N PRO A 555 -25.44 -0.60 -29.19
CA PRO A 555 -26.07 -1.74 -28.54
C PRO A 555 -27.23 -2.23 -29.40
N THR A 556 -27.22 -3.53 -29.74
CA THR A 556 -28.30 -4.12 -30.53
C THR A 556 -29.61 -4.06 -29.74
N ALA A 557 -30.75 -4.27 -30.40
CA ALA A 557 -32.04 -4.32 -29.70
C ALA A 557 -32.02 -5.41 -28.61
N GLU A 558 -31.41 -6.57 -28.90
CA GLU A 558 -31.22 -7.66 -27.95
C GLU A 558 -30.30 -7.27 -26.79
N ASP A 559 -29.14 -6.63 -27.03
CA ASP A 559 -28.25 -6.18 -25.95
C ASP A 559 -28.95 -5.19 -25.01
N LYS A 560 -29.71 -4.24 -25.56
CA LYS A 560 -30.51 -3.30 -24.75
C LYS A 560 -31.59 -4.02 -23.95
N GLN A 561 -32.23 -5.03 -24.54
CA GLN A 561 -33.26 -5.82 -23.88
C GLN A 561 -32.66 -6.71 -22.76
N LYS A 562 -31.43 -7.20 -22.95
CA LYS A 562 -30.66 -7.98 -21.98
C LYS A 562 -30.13 -7.13 -20.83
N GLU A 563 -29.58 -5.94 -21.14
CA GLU A 563 -29.17 -4.95 -20.13
C GLU A 563 -30.37 -4.42 -19.34
N LEU A 564 -31.51 -4.19 -20.00
CA LEU A 564 -32.76 -3.82 -19.35
C LEU A 564 -33.27 -4.96 -18.46
N ALA A 565 -33.21 -6.22 -18.92
CA ALA A 565 -33.58 -7.38 -18.11
C ALA A 565 -32.67 -7.56 -16.87
N GLU A 566 -31.36 -7.37 -16.99
CA GLU A 566 -30.44 -7.38 -15.83
C GLU A 566 -30.71 -6.21 -14.88
N LYS A 567 -30.99 -5.01 -15.39
CA LYS A 567 -31.36 -3.84 -14.56
C LYS A 567 -32.70 -4.04 -13.86
N ILE A 568 -33.70 -4.58 -14.54
CA ILE A 568 -34.99 -4.97 -13.95
C ILE A 568 -34.77 -6.02 -12.86
N LYS A 569 -33.96 -7.06 -13.14
CA LYS A 569 -33.63 -8.10 -12.15
C LYS A 569 -32.90 -7.52 -10.93
N GLN A 570 -31.90 -6.66 -11.10
CA GLN A 570 -31.22 -6.00 -9.98
C GLN A 570 -32.14 -5.05 -9.20
N GLN A 571 -33.09 -4.37 -9.87
CA GLN A 571 -34.10 -3.56 -9.20
C GLN A 571 -35.12 -4.43 -8.46
N GLN A 572 -35.52 -5.59 -9.00
CA GLN A 572 -36.38 -6.56 -8.34
C GLN A 572 -35.69 -7.19 -7.12
N GLU A 573 -34.42 -7.60 -7.22
CA GLU A 573 -33.63 -8.10 -6.08
C GLU A 573 -33.50 -7.03 -4.98
N LYS A 574 -33.31 -5.74 -5.35
CA LYS A 574 -33.34 -4.62 -4.40
C LYS A 574 -34.73 -4.37 -3.82
N LEU A 575 -35.78 -4.47 -4.63
CA LEU A 575 -37.16 -4.26 -4.21
C LEU A 575 -37.63 -5.38 -3.27
N GLU A 576 -37.26 -6.63 -3.52
CA GLU A 576 -37.50 -7.77 -2.62
C GLU A 576 -36.72 -7.63 -1.32
N ALA A 577 -35.49 -7.12 -1.36
CA ALA A 577 -34.73 -6.80 -0.14
C ALA A 577 -35.42 -5.69 0.68
N LEU A 578 -35.97 -4.66 0.03
CA LEU A 578 -36.75 -3.58 0.65
C LEU A 578 -38.15 -4.03 1.11
N GLN A 579 -38.78 -5.00 0.45
CA GLN A 579 -40.06 -5.57 0.87
C GLN A 579 -39.91 -6.53 2.06
N LYS A 580 -38.72 -7.13 2.25
CA LYS A 580 -38.38 -7.92 3.45
C LYS A 580 -38.13 -7.06 4.69
N THR A 581 -38.00 -5.74 4.55
CA THR A 581 -38.13 -4.79 5.66
C THR A 581 -39.58 -4.33 5.79
N ASN A 582 -40.30 -4.86 6.79
CA ASN A 582 -41.73 -4.63 6.99
C ASN A 582 -42.10 -3.14 7.01
N THR A 583 -42.95 -2.72 6.07
CA THR A 583 -43.64 -1.42 6.11
C THR A 583 -45.03 -1.61 6.71
N ILE A 584 -45.32 -0.97 7.85
CA ILE A 584 -46.66 -0.98 8.47
C ILE A 584 -47.63 -0.17 7.60
N LYS A 585 -48.81 -0.71 7.29
CA LYS A 585 -49.74 -0.13 6.30
C LYS A 585 -51.22 -0.06 6.71
N SER A 586 -51.59 -0.28 7.97
CA SER A 586 -52.98 -0.08 8.41
C SER A 586 -53.12 0.48 9.83
N ALA A 587 -54.23 1.19 10.08
CA ALA A 587 -54.62 1.66 11.41
C ALA A 587 -55.07 0.51 12.36
N ALA A 588 -55.29 -0.70 11.85
CA ALA A 588 -55.63 -1.87 12.65
C ALA A 588 -54.39 -2.46 13.36
N ASP A 589 -53.21 -2.33 12.76
CA ASP A 589 -51.94 -2.87 13.30
C ASP A 589 -51.46 -2.12 14.56
N VAL A 590 -51.96 -0.91 14.80
CA VAL A 590 -51.64 -0.07 15.97
C VAL A 590 -52.14 -0.71 17.29
N ARG A 591 -53.16 -1.60 17.24
CA ARG A 591 -53.76 -2.23 18.43
C ARG A 591 -52.98 -3.41 19.03
N LYS A 592 -51.74 -3.68 18.59
CA LYS A 592 -50.87 -4.74 19.16
C LYS A 592 -49.55 -4.24 19.77
N LEU A 593 -49.39 -2.93 19.96
CA LEU A 593 -48.32 -2.36 20.76
C LEU A 593 -48.83 -2.02 22.17
N PRO A 594 -48.32 -2.63 23.24
CA PRO A 594 -48.61 -2.21 24.60
C PRO A 594 -47.80 -0.95 24.92
N LEU A 595 -48.47 0.21 24.84
CA LEU A 595 -48.05 1.42 25.53
C LEU A 595 -49.00 1.62 26.72
N GLU A 596 -48.51 1.44 27.94
CA GLU A 596 -48.99 2.24 29.06
C GLU A 596 -47.79 2.79 29.84
N VAL A 597 -47.82 4.11 30.00
CA VAL A 597 -46.94 4.89 30.88
C VAL A 597 -47.81 5.36 32.03
N SER A 598 -47.32 5.25 33.26
CA SER A 598 -47.80 6.10 34.35
C SER A 598 -46.66 6.48 35.29
N MET A 599 -46.80 7.62 35.96
CA MET A 599 -45.69 8.39 36.52
C MET A 599 -45.77 8.52 38.05
N LYS A 600 -44.58 8.52 38.68
CA LYS A 600 -44.22 9.15 39.97
C LYS A 600 -44.85 8.56 41.27
N PRO A 601 -44.32 8.91 42.46
CA PRO A 601 -43.04 9.60 42.76
C PRO A 601 -42.08 8.78 43.66
N THR A 602 -40.94 9.40 43.95
CA THR A 602 -39.88 8.96 44.89
C THR A 602 -40.35 8.75 46.32
N GLU A 603 -39.84 7.69 46.98
CA GLU A 603 -39.26 7.81 48.33
C GLU A 603 -38.24 6.69 48.63
N SER A 604 -37.48 6.87 49.72
CA SER A 604 -36.28 6.10 50.05
C SER A 604 -36.51 4.81 50.85
N SER A 605 -35.66 3.80 50.68
CA SER A 605 -34.78 3.22 51.73
C SER A 605 -34.41 1.73 51.56
N SER A 606 -33.17 1.42 51.97
CA SER A 606 -32.75 0.28 52.80
C SER A 606 -33.12 -1.19 52.49
N GLN A 607 -32.05 -2.01 52.38
CA GLN A 607 -31.84 -3.32 53.04
C GLN A 607 -32.72 -4.53 52.61
N VAL A 608 -32.16 -5.55 51.94
CA VAL A 608 -31.35 -6.71 52.45
C VAL A 608 -32.20 -7.93 52.84
N LYS A 609 -31.65 -9.16 52.64
CA LYS A 609 -32.15 -10.53 52.98
C LYS A 609 -33.24 -11.13 52.06
N THR A 610 -33.31 -12.45 51.76
CA THR A 610 -32.37 -13.61 51.91
C THR A 610 -32.79 -14.83 51.05
N ASN A 611 -31.83 -15.71 50.74
CA ASN A 611 -31.90 -17.19 50.62
C ASN A 611 -32.89 -17.92 49.68
N LYS A 612 -32.29 -18.52 48.64
CA LYS A 612 -32.29 -19.97 48.29
C LYS A 612 -33.49 -20.85 48.70
N LYS A 613 -34.17 -21.45 47.70
CA LYS A 613 -34.11 -22.90 47.39
C LYS A 613 -34.75 -23.27 46.03
N LEU A 614 -34.23 -24.36 45.45
CA LEU A 614 -34.77 -25.14 44.30
C LEU A 614 -36.05 -25.92 44.73
N PRO A 615 -36.98 -26.36 43.83
CA PRO A 615 -36.68 -27.44 42.85
C PRO A 615 -37.47 -27.55 41.50
N VAL A 616 -36.77 -28.15 40.52
CA VAL A 616 -37.17 -29.27 39.61
C VAL A 616 -38.39 -29.18 38.66
N LEU A 617 -38.08 -29.28 37.36
CA LEU A 617 -38.82 -29.82 36.18
C LEU A 617 -40.35 -29.58 36.01
N SER A 618 -40.70 -28.94 34.89
CA SER A 618 -41.22 -29.69 33.71
C SER A 618 -41.09 -28.86 32.41
N CYS A 619 -40.97 -29.55 31.28
CA CYS A 619 -40.81 -28.95 29.96
C CYS A 619 -42.15 -28.77 29.22
N LEU A 620 -42.28 -27.62 28.54
CA LEU A 620 -42.69 -27.38 27.13
C LEU A 620 -43.44 -26.01 27.09
N SER A 621 -43.27 -25.08 26.14
CA SER A 621 -42.84 -25.17 24.74
C SER A 621 -42.46 -23.78 24.14
N THR A 622 -41.78 -23.78 22.99
CA THR A 622 -41.84 -22.78 21.89
C THR A 622 -41.65 -21.27 22.17
N SER A 623 -40.49 -20.73 21.74
CA SER A 623 -40.43 -19.47 20.98
C SER A 623 -39.23 -19.50 20.01
N SER A 624 -39.37 -18.85 18.85
CA SER A 624 -38.41 -18.95 17.73
C SER A 624 -37.43 -17.78 17.69
N THR A 625 -36.13 -18.07 17.80
CA THR A 625 -35.02 -17.10 17.69
C THR A 625 -34.32 -17.22 16.33
N ILE A 626 -33.83 -16.10 15.81
CA ILE A 626 -33.08 -16.02 14.54
C ILE A 626 -31.68 -16.64 14.74
N PHE A 627 -31.36 -17.69 13.99
CA PHE A 627 -30.08 -18.39 14.06
C PHE A 627 -29.04 -17.84 13.07
N SER A 628 -27.84 -17.54 13.56
CA SER A 628 -26.61 -17.68 12.76
C SER A 628 -26.27 -19.17 12.64
N SER A 629 -25.97 -19.65 11.43
CA SER A 629 -25.68 -21.08 11.22
C SER A 629 -24.26 -21.43 11.66
N PRO A 630 -24.06 -22.38 12.60
CA PRO A 630 -22.75 -22.64 13.21
C PRO A 630 -21.73 -23.31 12.27
N ASP A 631 -22.17 -23.82 11.11
CA ASP A 631 -21.29 -24.51 10.16
C ASP A 631 -20.57 -23.55 9.18
N LYS A 632 -20.98 -22.28 9.09
CA LYS A 632 -20.42 -21.33 8.11
C LYS A 632 -19.03 -20.88 8.55
N GLY A 633 -18.02 -21.21 7.75
CA GLY A 633 -16.62 -20.92 8.01
C GLY A 633 -15.77 -22.14 8.38
N LEU A 634 -16.36 -23.33 8.52
CA LEU A 634 -15.64 -24.58 8.74
C LEU A 634 -14.70 -24.91 7.56
N LEU A 635 -13.53 -25.44 7.88
CA LEU A 635 -12.60 -26.03 6.91
C LEU A 635 -12.93 -27.51 6.70
N VAL A 636 -13.06 -27.90 5.44
CA VAL A 636 -13.47 -29.24 5.01
C VAL A 636 -12.61 -29.70 3.84
N GLU A 637 -12.48 -31.00 3.69
CA GLU A 637 -12.06 -31.61 2.42
C GLU A 637 -13.30 -32.19 1.73
N VAL A 638 -13.43 -31.89 0.44
CA VAL A 638 -14.48 -32.45 -0.42
C VAL A 638 -13.84 -33.28 -1.53
N ARG A 639 -14.41 -34.46 -1.79
CA ARG A 639 -13.95 -35.36 -2.83
C ARG A 639 -14.50 -34.94 -4.20
N VAL A 640 -13.61 -34.72 -5.17
CA VAL A 640 -13.95 -34.37 -6.55
C VAL A 640 -13.12 -35.21 -7.49
N ASN A 641 -13.76 -35.88 -8.46
CA ASN A 641 -13.11 -36.78 -9.42
C ASN A 641 -12.18 -37.84 -8.78
N LYS A 642 -12.58 -38.36 -7.61
CA LYS A 642 -11.88 -39.33 -6.74
C LYS A 642 -10.72 -38.78 -5.88
N GLU A 643 -10.28 -37.54 -6.08
CA GLU A 643 -9.27 -36.84 -5.27
C GLU A 643 -9.92 -35.95 -4.19
N TRP A 644 -9.18 -35.58 -3.15
CA TRP A 644 -9.66 -34.71 -2.07
C TRP A 644 -9.12 -33.28 -2.24
N TYR A 645 -9.99 -32.28 -2.05
CA TYR A 645 -9.67 -30.87 -2.20
C TYR A 645 -10.10 -30.08 -0.96
N THR A 646 -9.20 -29.26 -0.40
CA THR A 646 -9.52 -28.41 0.76
C THR A 646 -10.37 -27.21 0.37
N GLY A 647 -11.28 -26.84 1.26
CA GLY A 647 -12.07 -25.63 1.08
C GLY A 647 -12.81 -25.21 2.35
N LYS A 648 -13.47 -24.06 2.25
CA LYS A 648 -14.20 -23.42 3.34
C LYS A 648 -15.69 -23.36 3.06
N VAL A 649 -16.52 -23.70 4.06
CA VAL A 649 -17.98 -23.60 3.97
C VAL A 649 -18.40 -22.13 3.94
N ILE A 650 -18.80 -21.62 2.78
CA ILE A 650 -19.21 -20.21 2.57
C ILE A 650 -20.72 -19.97 2.70
N ALA A 651 -21.53 -21.02 2.54
CA ALA A 651 -22.98 -21.00 2.78
C ALA A 651 -23.48 -22.36 3.28
N VAL A 652 -24.60 -22.32 4.00
CA VAL A 652 -25.25 -23.50 4.60
C VAL A 652 -26.73 -23.41 4.27
N GLU A 653 -27.30 -24.48 3.72
CA GLU A 653 -28.73 -24.59 3.39
C GLU A 653 -29.28 -25.83 4.11
N ALA A 654 -30.33 -25.68 4.91
CA ALA A 654 -30.85 -26.75 5.76
C ALA A 654 -32.35 -26.95 5.52
N ASN A 655 -32.72 -28.13 5.04
CA ASN A 655 -34.11 -28.58 4.91
C ASN A 655 -34.41 -29.62 6.02
N LYS A 656 -35.70 -29.90 6.27
CA LYS A 656 -36.17 -30.76 7.39
C LYS A 656 -35.55 -32.17 7.49
N GLN A 657 -34.84 -32.63 6.47
CA GLN A 657 -34.22 -33.97 6.40
C GLN A 657 -32.75 -33.97 5.95
N SER A 658 -32.15 -32.82 5.59
CA SER A 658 -30.74 -32.77 5.17
C SER A 658 -30.15 -31.36 5.22
N VAL A 659 -28.84 -31.27 5.47
CA VAL A 659 -28.06 -30.03 5.45
C VAL A 659 -27.06 -30.08 4.31
N ARG A 660 -26.97 -29.01 3.52
CA ARG A 660 -26.00 -28.82 2.45
C ARG A 660 -25.03 -27.69 2.80
N TRP A 661 -23.79 -27.87 2.41
CA TRP A 661 -22.71 -26.89 2.53
C TRP A 661 -22.27 -26.47 1.13
N LYS A 662 -22.16 -25.16 0.90
CA LYS A 662 -21.44 -24.63 -0.27
C LYS A 662 -19.99 -24.45 0.14
N VAL A 663 -19.12 -25.26 -0.42
CA VAL A 663 -17.68 -25.25 -0.16
C VAL A 663 -17.00 -24.49 -1.29
N LYS A 664 -16.22 -23.46 -0.92
CA LYS A 664 -15.30 -22.78 -1.83
C LYS A 664 -13.92 -23.38 -1.63
N PHE A 665 -13.31 -23.87 -2.70
CA PHE A 665 -12.01 -24.52 -2.64
C PHE A 665 -10.86 -23.50 -2.58
N ASP A 666 -9.78 -23.88 -1.90
CA ASP A 666 -8.58 -23.05 -1.78
C ASP A 666 -7.69 -23.14 -3.04
N TYR A 667 -7.65 -24.33 -3.67
CA TYR A 667 -6.96 -24.58 -4.94
C TYR A 667 -7.67 -25.68 -5.74
N VAL A 668 -7.86 -25.49 -7.06
CA VAL A 668 -8.48 -26.48 -7.95
C VAL A 668 -7.88 -26.39 -9.37
N PRO A 669 -7.59 -27.52 -10.05
CA PRO A 669 -7.22 -27.54 -11.46
C PRO A 669 -8.29 -26.90 -12.37
N ARG A 670 -7.84 -26.35 -13.51
CA ARG A 670 -8.62 -25.40 -14.35
C ARG A 670 -9.93 -25.95 -14.95
N SER A 671 -10.20 -27.25 -14.86
CA SER A 671 -11.36 -27.94 -15.45
C SER A 671 -12.53 -28.17 -14.49
N THR A 672 -12.52 -27.60 -13.27
CA THR A 672 -13.49 -27.95 -12.23
C THR A 672 -14.05 -26.69 -11.50
N PRO A 673 -15.35 -26.65 -11.12
CA PRO A 673 -15.95 -25.46 -10.52
C PRO A 673 -15.29 -25.02 -9.20
N LYS A 674 -15.05 -23.72 -9.03
CA LYS A 674 -14.39 -23.13 -7.84
C LYS A 674 -15.19 -23.28 -6.53
N ASP A 675 -16.52 -23.40 -6.63
CA ASP A 675 -17.41 -23.68 -5.50
C ASP A 675 -18.27 -24.90 -5.83
N ARG A 676 -18.53 -25.80 -4.87
CA ARG A 676 -19.45 -26.94 -5.00
C ARG A 676 -20.39 -27.06 -3.80
N TRP A 677 -21.62 -27.51 -4.04
CA TRP A 677 -22.55 -27.91 -2.97
C TRP A 677 -22.36 -29.39 -2.63
N VAL A 678 -22.30 -29.71 -1.33
CA VAL A 678 -22.17 -31.08 -0.79
C VAL A 678 -23.13 -31.26 0.39
N PHE A 679 -23.50 -32.51 0.69
CA PHE A 679 -24.33 -32.82 1.86
C PHE A 679 -23.47 -33.04 3.11
N LYS A 680 -23.83 -32.40 4.22
CA LYS A 680 -23.14 -32.56 5.51
C LYS A 680 -23.23 -34.02 5.96
N GLY A 681 -22.08 -34.69 6.05
CA GLY A 681 -21.98 -36.08 6.50
C GLY A 681 -22.11 -37.14 5.40
N SER A 682 -22.01 -36.79 4.11
CA SER A 682 -21.81 -37.79 3.06
C SER A 682 -20.35 -38.21 2.94
N ASP A 683 -20.10 -39.38 2.35
CA ASP A 683 -18.75 -39.91 2.10
C ASP A 683 -17.90 -39.05 1.14
N GLU A 684 -18.49 -38.01 0.54
CA GLU A 684 -17.79 -37.02 -0.28
C GLU A 684 -17.26 -35.80 0.51
N VAL A 685 -17.58 -35.65 1.82
CA VAL A 685 -17.09 -34.51 2.62
C VAL A 685 -16.65 -34.91 4.02
N ARG A 686 -15.47 -34.44 4.44
CA ARG A 686 -14.96 -34.61 5.80
C ARG A 686 -14.47 -33.28 6.39
N LEU A 687 -14.62 -33.12 7.69
CA LEU A 687 -14.09 -31.96 8.42
C LEU A 687 -12.58 -32.09 8.56
N MET A 688 -11.85 -31.01 8.28
CA MET A 688 -10.41 -30.95 8.56
C MET A 688 -10.20 -30.99 10.07
N ARG A 689 -9.44 -31.98 10.55
CA ARG A 689 -8.89 -31.94 11.92
C ARG A 689 -7.68 -30.99 11.94
N PRO A 690 -7.42 -30.25 13.03
CA PRO A 690 -6.17 -29.51 13.16
C PRO A 690 -4.98 -30.48 13.08
N PRO A 691 -3.87 -30.11 12.42
CA PRO A 691 -2.72 -30.99 12.27
C PRO A 691 -2.06 -31.21 13.63
N SER A 692 -1.95 -32.47 14.04
CA SER A 692 -0.98 -32.90 15.05
C SER A 692 0.37 -33.13 14.37
N PRO A 693 1.51 -32.88 15.04
CA PRO A 693 2.82 -33.02 14.42
C PRO A 693 3.13 -34.50 14.15
N ILE A 694 3.49 -34.82 12.91
CA ILE A 694 3.94 -36.16 12.52
C ILE A 694 5.47 -36.14 12.43
N SER A 695 6.11 -36.76 13.42
CA SER A 695 7.46 -37.29 13.32
C SER A 695 7.49 -38.48 12.36
N GLN A 696 8.53 -38.58 11.54
CA GLN A 696 8.85 -39.80 10.82
C GLN A 696 9.47 -40.84 11.76
N THR A 697 9.13 -42.11 11.59
CA THR A 697 9.97 -43.30 11.93
C THR A 697 9.48 -44.53 11.14
N PRO A 698 10.30 -45.57 10.90
CA PRO A 698 10.18 -46.41 9.70
C PRO A 698 9.67 -47.86 9.87
N ASP A 699 9.30 -48.41 8.71
CA ASP A 699 9.38 -49.80 8.20
C ASP A 699 8.72 -51.04 8.86
N THR A 700 8.01 -51.79 7.99
CA THR A 700 7.86 -53.26 7.88
C THR A 700 6.82 -53.56 6.76
N GLN A 701 6.84 -54.64 5.96
CA GLN A 701 7.83 -55.72 5.69
C GLN A 701 7.41 -56.44 4.37
N GLN A 702 8.32 -56.76 3.43
CA GLN A 702 8.18 -57.93 2.52
C GLN A 702 9.48 -58.30 1.77
N GLU A 703 9.59 -59.58 1.40
CA GLU A 703 10.84 -60.30 1.06
C GLU A 703 11.21 -60.27 -0.44
N THR A 704 12.51 -60.33 -0.76
CA THR A 704 13.08 -61.34 -1.69
C THR A 704 14.62 -61.40 -1.64
N GLU A 705 15.16 -62.57 -1.99
CA GLU A 705 16.59 -63.00 -2.05
C GLU A 705 17.61 -61.97 -2.63
N LYS A 706 18.94 -62.03 -2.42
CA LYS A 706 19.89 -63.17 -2.20
C LYS A 706 21.31 -62.65 -1.82
N GLY A 707 22.11 -63.39 -1.04
CA GLY A 707 23.58 -63.19 -0.96
C GLY A 707 24.18 -63.15 0.48
N PRO A 708 25.38 -63.71 0.75
CA PRO A 708 25.70 -64.25 2.08
C PRO A 708 26.65 -63.43 2.99
N ALA A 709 26.61 -63.78 4.28
CA ALA A 709 27.52 -63.44 5.38
C ALA A 709 28.87 -64.24 5.30
N PRO A 710 29.80 -64.27 6.29
CA PRO A 710 29.80 -63.63 7.64
C PRO A 710 31.14 -63.02 8.14
N MET A 711 31.13 -62.36 9.31
CA MET A 711 32.08 -62.59 10.44
C MET A 711 31.76 -61.72 11.69
N GLU A 712 31.36 -62.41 12.77
CA GLU A 712 31.72 -62.32 14.22
C GLU A 712 32.09 -60.99 14.95
N PRO A 713 31.98 -60.91 16.31
CA PRO A 713 31.57 -59.68 17.00
C PRO A 713 32.51 -59.13 18.11
N ASP A 714 31.99 -58.08 18.79
CA ASP A 714 32.17 -57.71 20.22
C ASP A 714 33.39 -56.85 20.64
N THR A 715 33.12 -55.66 21.21
CA THR A 715 33.54 -55.28 22.59
C THR A 715 32.99 -53.90 23.01
N THR A 716 32.61 -53.83 24.29
CA THR A 716 31.85 -52.78 25.00
C THR A 716 32.49 -51.39 25.14
N GLN A 717 31.66 -50.34 25.09
CA GLN A 717 31.81 -49.12 25.93
C GLN A 717 30.44 -48.54 26.35
N PRO A 718 30.21 -48.21 27.64
CA PRO A 718 28.91 -47.73 28.15
C PRO A 718 28.81 -46.19 28.36
N GLY A 719 29.65 -45.39 27.70
CA GLY A 719 29.81 -43.95 28.03
C GLY A 719 28.71 -43.01 27.49
N THR A 720 28.25 -43.21 26.26
CA THR A 720 27.46 -42.20 25.52
C THR A 720 26.01 -42.06 25.96
N SER A 721 25.45 -43.04 26.69
CA SER A 721 24.03 -43.02 27.04
C SER A 721 23.67 -41.95 28.09
N ARG A 722 24.59 -41.60 29.01
CA ARG A 722 24.26 -40.81 30.20
C ARG A 722 24.21 -39.31 29.92
N GLU A 723 25.20 -38.78 29.21
CA GLU A 723 25.26 -37.36 28.81
C GLU A 723 24.07 -36.97 27.91
N VAL A 724 23.66 -37.89 27.02
CA VAL A 724 22.45 -37.73 26.19
C VAL A 724 21.19 -37.65 27.07
N THR A 725 21.08 -38.50 28.09
CA THR A 725 19.95 -38.44 29.06
C THR A 725 19.92 -37.10 29.81
N ASP A 726 21.06 -36.63 30.32
CA ASP A 726 21.14 -35.36 31.06
C ASP A 726 20.82 -34.14 30.17
N SER A 727 21.22 -34.17 28.89
CA SER A 727 20.84 -33.17 27.90
C SER A 727 19.33 -33.19 27.59
N LEU A 728 18.73 -34.38 27.47
CA LEU A 728 17.28 -34.52 27.24
C LEU A 728 16.45 -34.04 28.43
N VAL A 729 16.87 -34.37 29.66
CA VAL A 729 16.30 -33.85 30.91
C VAL A 729 16.31 -32.32 30.91
N THR A 730 17.44 -31.71 30.57
CA THR A 730 17.60 -30.24 30.54
C THR A 730 16.70 -29.58 29.48
N MET A 731 16.59 -30.19 28.30
CA MET A 731 15.67 -29.74 27.24
C MET A 731 14.20 -29.83 27.68
N LEU A 732 13.81 -30.93 28.35
CA LEU A 732 12.44 -31.16 28.79
C LEU A 732 12.00 -30.18 29.90
N ARG A 733 12.87 -29.90 30.88
CA ARG A 733 12.62 -28.86 31.90
C ARG A 733 12.42 -27.47 31.27
N THR A 734 13.25 -27.14 30.27
CA THR A 734 13.15 -25.88 29.51
C THR A 734 11.83 -25.78 28.75
N MET A 735 11.44 -26.83 28.04
CA MET A 735 10.17 -26.90 27.31
C MET A 735 8.97 -26.72 28.24
N LEU A 736 8.93 -27.45 29.37
CA LEU A 736 7.88 -27.30 30.37
C LEU A 736 7.78 -25.85 30.85
N ARG A 737 8.89 -25.24 31.26
CA ARG A 737 8.92 -23.83 31.72
C ARG A 737 8.39 -22.82 30.71
N TYR A 738 8.54 -23.08 29.41
CA TYR A 738 8.06 -22.20 28.35
C TYR A 738 6.53 -22.25 28.22
N PHE A 739 5.94 -23.45 28.29
CA PHE A 739 4.49 -23.68 28.15
C PHE A 739 3.75 -23.77 29.50
N PHE A 740 4.19 -23.02 30.52
CA PHE A 740 3.66 -23.15 31.88
C PHE A 740 2.22 -22.61 32.02
N PRO A 741 1.22 -23.46 32.39
CA PRO A 741 -0.16 -23.02 32.61
C PRO A 741 -0.27 -22.15 33.88
N PRO A 742 -1.07 -21.07 33.88
CA PRO A 742 -1.40 -20.36 35.11
C PRO A 742 -2.03 -21.30 36.14
N ALA A 743 -1.50 -21.29 37.37
CA ALA A 743 -1.97 -22.11 38.49
C ALA A 743 -1.93 -23.64 38.27
N PHE A 744 -0.97 -24.17 37.48
CA PHE A 744 -0.73 -25.61 37.42
C PHE A 744 -0.33 -26.18 38.81
N ARG A 745 -0.73 -27.44 39.08
CA ARG A 745 -0.59 -28.07 40.41
C ARG A 745 0.86 -28.32 40.87
N ILE A 746 1.81 -28.34 39.94
CA ILE A 746 3.26 -28.41 40.23
C ILE A 746 3.81 -27.00 39.99
N PRO A 747 4.36 -26.32 41.01
CA PRO A 747 5.01 -25.02 40.88
C PRO A 747 6.08 -24.96 39.79
N LYS A 748 6.25 -23.79 39.18
CA LYS A 748 7.23 -23.58 38.10
C LYS A 748 8.68 -23.77 38.55
N ASP A 749 8.94 -23.54 39.83
CA ASP A 749 10.28 -23.65 40.40
C ASP A 749 10.69 -25.11 40.63
N ASP A 750 9.76 -25.96 41.09
CA ASP A 750 9.97 -27.39 41.31
C ASP A 750 10.36 -28.12 40.00
N VAL A 751 9.80 -27.70 38.86
CA VAL A 751 10.15 -28.23 37.53
C VAL A 751 11.65 -28.07 37.21
N ASN A 752 12.37 -27.12 37.83
CA ASN A 752 13.82 -26.98 37.63
C ASN A 752 14.63 -28.11 38.29
N SER A 753 14.13 -28.70 39.38
CA SER A 753 14.85 -29.67 40.21
C SER A 753 14.45 -31.12 39.96
N MET A 754 13.34 -31.40 39.26
CA MET A 754 12.85 -32.76 39.00
C MET A 754 13.88 -33.66 38.31
N THR A 755 14.15 -34.83 38.91
CA THR A 755 14.99 -35.90 38.37
C THR A 755 14.45 -36.47 37.05
N ALA A 756 15.24 -37.31 36.38
CA ALA A 756 14.84 -37.93 35.11
C ALA A 756 13.57 -38.80 35.29
N GLU A 757 13.51 -39.55 36.39
CA GLU A 757 12.40 -40.41 36.79
C GLU A 757 11.13 -39.60 37.09
N GLU A 758 11.26 -38.48 37.80
CA GLU A 758 10.13 -37.58 38.10
C GLU A 758 9.61 -36.87 36.85
N LEU A 759 10.48 -36.54 35.90
CA LEU A 759 10.09 -35.98 34.60
C LEU A 759 9.37 -36.99 33.70
N VAL A 760 9.76 -38.26 33.74
CA VAL A 760 9.02 -39.35 33.06
C VAL A 760 7.64 -39.54 33.67
N ALA A 761 7.50 -39.35 34.99
CA ALA A 761 6.22 -39.35 35.70
C ALA A 761 5.43 -38.03 35.58
N PHE A 762 5.95 -37.01 34.89
CA PHE A 762 5.31 -35.70 34.81
C PHE A 762 3.97 -35.78 34.04
N PRO A 763 2.88 -35.16 34.53
CA PRO A 763 1.54 -35.23 33.93
C PRO A 763 1.39 -34.35 32.67
N LEU A 764 2.23 -34.57 31.66
CA LEU A 764 2.32 -33.79 30.40
C LEU A 764 0.95 -33.57 29.74
N LYS A 765 0.09 -34.59 29.72
CA LYS A 765 -1.24 -34.50 29.11
C LYS A 765 -2.14 -33.47 29.80
N GLU A 766 -2.18 -33.49 31.14
CA GLU A 766 -2.99 -32.55 31.93
C GLU A 766 -2.40 -31.13 31.87
N TYR A 767 -1.07 -31.04 31.85
CA TYR A 767 -0.31 -29.80 31.71
C TYR A 767 -0.68 -29.04 30.43
N PHE A 768 -0.52 -29.68 29.27
CA PHE A 768 -0.84 -29.05 27.99
C PHE A 768 -2.35 -28.81 27.82
N GLN A 769 -3.22 -29.65 28.38
CA GLN A 769 -4.67 -29.39 28.40
C GLN A 769 -5.04 -28.12 29.19
N GLN A 770 -4.41 -27.86 30.34
CA GLN A 770 -4.63 -26.61 31.08
C GLN A 770 -4.07 -25.39 30.33
N TYR A 771 -2.90 -25.53 29.69
CA TYR A 771 -2.32 -24.47 28.86
C TYR A 771 -3.23 -24.12 27.66
N GLU A 772 -3.69 -25.13 26.92
CA GLU A 772 -4.62 -24.98 25.80
C GLU A 772 -5.95 -24.34 26.24
N SER A 773 -6.51 -24.80 27.37
CA SER A 773 -7.73 -24.21 27.95
C SER A 773 -7.55 -22.73 28.32
N GLY A 774 -6.39 -22.38 28.88
CA GLY A 774 -6.02 -20.99 29.18
C GLY A 774 -5.92 -20.12 27.92
N LEU A 775 -5.25 -20.60 26.88
CA LEU A 775 -5.18 -19.92 25.58
C LEU A 775 -6.55 -19.76 24.93
N GLN A 776 -7.38 -20.81 24.95
CA GLN A 776 -8.71 -20.77 24.36
C GLN A 776 -9.63 -19.78 25.10
N SER A 777 -9.55 -19.74 26.43
CA SER A 777 -10.23 -18.73 27.27
C SER A 777 -9.78 -17.30 26.92
N LEU A 778 -8.47 -17.09 26.75
CA LEU A 778 -7.90 -15.79 26.39
C LEU A 778 -8.33 -15.34 24.98
N CYS A 779 -8.30 -16.22 23.99
CA CYS A 779 -8.81 -15.95 22.64
C CYS A 779 -10.31 -15.62 22.65
N ASN A 780 -11.13 -16.39 23.37
CA ASN A 780 -12.56 -16.14 23.53
C ASN A 780 -12.83 -14.79 24.21
N SER A 781 -11.99 -14.38 25.18
CA SER A 781 -12.04 -13.08 25.85
C SER A 781 -11.75 -11.93 24.88
N TYR A 782 -10.69 -12.03 24.08
CA TYR A 782 -10.39 -11.03 23.04
C TYR A 782 -11.49 -10.92 21.99
N GLN A 783 -12.01 -12.06 21.52
CA GLN A 783 -13.08 -12.09 20.52
C GLN A 783 -14.38 -11.49 21.08
N SER A 784 -14.77 -11.84 22.31
CA SER A 784 -15.93 -11.25 22.99
C SER A 784 -15.80 -9.73 23.17
N ARG A 785 -14.60 -9.23 23.50
CA ARG A 785 -14.32 -7.79 23.59
C ARG A 785 -14.36 -7.09 22.23
N ALA A 786 -13.88 -7.74 21.18
CA ALA A 786 -13.96 -7.23 19.81
C ALA A 786 -15.41 -7.14 19.33
N ASP A 787 -16.20 -8.20 19.50
CA ASP A 787 -17.61 -8.27 19.11
C ASP A 787 -18.47 -7.26 19.89
N ALA A 788 -18.25 -7.12 21.20
CA ALA A 788 -18.93 -6.10 22.02
C ALA A 788 -18.61 -4.67 21.54
N ARG A 789 -17.35 -4.41 21.16
CA ARG A 789 -16.93 -3.10 20.63
C ARG A 789 -17.47 -2.85 19.23
N ALA A 790 -17.58 -3.87 18.38
CA ALA A 790 -18.19 -3.78 17.07
C ALA A 790 -19.68 -3.42 17.18
N LYS A 791 -20.44 -4.12 18.03
CA LYS A 791 -21.86 -3.81 18.31
C LYS A 791 -22.06 -2.38 18.83
N ALA A 792 -21.25 -1.94 19.79
CA ALA A 792 -21.34 -0.58 20.32
C ALA A 792 -21.04 0.51 19.26
N VAL A 793 -20.18 0.23 18.28
CA VAL A 793 -19.94 1.12 17.13
C VAL A 793 -21.10 1.09 16.15
N GLU A 794 -21.67 -0.08 15.87
CA GLU A 794 -22.83 -0.26 14.98
C GLU A 794 -24.09 0.42 15.54
N GLU A 795 -24.39 0.26 16.83
CA GLU A 795 -25.47 0.98 17.52
C GLU A 795 -25.27 2.49 17.49
N LYS A 796 -24.04 2.98 17.66
CA LYS A 796 -23.72 4.40 17.56
C LYS A 796 -23.87 4.93 16.12
N ASN A 797 -23.49 4.14 15.12
CA ASN A 797 -23.67 4.46 13.71
C ASN A 797 -25.17 4.58 13.37
N ASN A 798 -25.97 3.56 13.72
CA ASN A 798 -27.41 3.56 13.47
C ASN A 798 -28.12 4.75 14.16
N ASN A 799 -27.71 5.10 15.39
CA ASN A 799 -28.24 6.29 16.08
C ASN A 799 -27.82 7.62 15.43
N THR A 800 -26.66 7.69 14.77
CA THR A 800 -26.25 8.90 14.02
C THR A 800 -26.93 8.98 12.67
N GLU A 801 -27.17 7.84 12.01
CA GLU A 801 -27.91 7.75 10.75
C GLU A 801 -29.40 8.11 10.94
N LEU A 802 -30.02 7.68 12.05
CA LEU A 802 -31.38 8.10 12.43
C LEU A 802 -31.46 9.62 12.65
N LYS A 803 -30.50 10.20 13.40
CA LYS A 803 -30.43 11.64 13.66
C LYS A 803 -30.18 12.47 12.39
N LEU A 804 -29.37 11.95 11.47
CA LEU A 804 -29.15 12.56 10.16
C LEU A 804 -30.46 12.61 9.38
N LYS A 805 -31.18 11.48 9.30
CA LYS A 805 -32.48 11.42 8.62
C LYS A 805 -33.53 12.35 9.25
N GLU A 806 -33.60 12.42 10.58
CA GLU A 806 -34.47 13.38 11.26
C GLU A 806 -34.10 14.85 10.98
N ALA A 807 -32.80 15.14 10.82
CA ALA A 807 -32.32 16.48 10.48
C ALA A 807 -32.69 16.83 9.03
N ASP A 808 -32.50 15.90 8.08
CA ASP A 808 -32.87 16.07 6.68
C ASP A 808 -34.39 16.27 6.52
N GLU A 809 -35.23 15.50 7.21
CA GLU A 809 -36.69 15.68 7.20
C GLU A 809 -37.13 17.03 7.82
N LYS A 810 -36.41 17.54 8.82
CA LYS A 810 -36.64 18.88 9.39
C LYS A 810 -36.19 19.97 8.44
N LEU A 811 -35.05 19.79 7.78
CA LEU A 811 -34.49 20.72 6.80
C LEU A 811 -35.42 20.86 5.58
N GLN A 812 -35.90 19.74 5.02
CA GLN A 812 -36.88 19.78 3.92
C GLN A 812 -38.17 20.51 4.31
N LYS A 813 -38.73 20.23 5.49
CA LYS A 813 -39.93 20.96 5.99
C LYS A 813 -39.65 22.45 6.17
N LEU A 814 -38.46 22.82 6.66
CA LEU A 814 -38.06 24.21 6.80
C LEU A 814 -37.96 24.89 5.43
N ARG A 815 -37.30 24.25 4.45
CA ARG A 815 -37.21 24.72 3.06
C ARG A 815 -38.59 24.94 2.44
N THR A 816 -39.49 23.95 2.53
CA THR A 816 -40.89 24.09 2.03
C THR A 816 -41.62 25.28 2.68
N ASN A 817 -41.47 25.46 4.00
CA ASN A 817 -42.09 26.57 4.72
C ASN A 817 -41.51 27.93 4.31
N ILE A 818 -40.19 28.02 4.06
CA ILE A 818 -39.55 29.26 3.62
C ILE A 818 -39.98 29.63 2.20
N VAL A 819 -40.04 28.68 1.26
CA VAL A 819 -40.60 28.94 -0.10
C VAL A 819 -42.03 29.48 -0.01
N ALA A 820 -42.88 28.84 0.80
CA ALA A 820 -44.27 29.25 0.98
C ALA A 820 -44.44 30.60 1.72
N LEU A 821 -43.41 31.08 2.43
CA LEU A 821 -43.36 32.42 3.01
C LEU A 821 -42.86 33.45 1.99
N LEU A 822 -41.79 33.15 1.25
CA LEU A 822 -41.23 34.02 0.21
C LEU A 822 -42.25 34.33 -0.88
N GLN A 823 -42.98 33.31 -1.36
CA GLN A 823 -44.08 33.45 -2.34
C GLN A 823 -45.27 34.29 -1.84
N LYS A 824 -45.37 34.57 -0.53
CA LYS A 824 -46.40 35.48 0.05
C LYS A 824 -45.90 36.90 0.25
N VAL A 825 -44.58 37.12 0.18
CA VAL A 825 -43.94 38.44 0.37
C VAL A 825 -43.54 39.04 -0.97
N GLN A 826 -43.20 38.20 -1.96
CA GLN A 826 -42.91 38.61 -3.34
C GLN A 826 -43.65 37.66 -4.30
N GLU A 827 -44.53 38.21 -5.15
CA GLU A 827 -45.41 37.45 -6.03
C GLU A 827 -44.68 36.81 -7.24
N ASP A 828 -43.46 37.27 -7.57
CA ASP A 828 -42.66 36.85 -8.73
C ASP A 828 -41.41 36.00 -8.38
N ILE A 829 -41.37 35.33 -7.22
CA ILE A 829 -40.26 34.41 -6.87
C ILE A 829 -40.45 33.01 -7.49
N ASP A 830 -39.53 32.64 -8.38
CA ASP A 830 -39.40 31.30 -8.98
C ASP A 830 -38.11 30.62 -8.47
N ILE A 831 -38.26 29.65 -7.56
CA ILE A 831 -37.16 28.85 -6.98
C ILE A 831 -37.51 27.38 -7.19
N ASN A 832 -36.69 26.66 -7.96
CA ASN A 832 -37.02 25.31 -8.43
C ASN A 832 -36.16 24.20 -7.80
N THR A 833 -35.14 24.55 -7.00
CA THR A 833 -34.28 23.59 -6.31
C THR A 833 -33.93 24.01 -4.89
N ASP A 834 -33.66 23.01 -4.04
CA ASP A 834 -33.17 23.21 -2.67
C ASP A 834 -31.84 24.01 -2.61
N ASP A 835 -30.96 23.83 -3.61
CA ASP A 835 -29.67 24.53 -3.70
C ASP A 835 -29.85 26.03 -4.04
N GLU A 836 -30.83 26.38 -4.90
CA GLU A 836 -31.18 27.77 -5.21
C GLU A 836 -31.81 28.46 -3.99
N LEU A 837 -32.67 27.75 -3.26
CA LEU A 837 -33.29 28.26 -2.05
C LEU A 837 -32.27 28.56 -0.94
N ASP A 838 -31.37 27.61 -0.67
CA ASP A 838 -30.33 27.78 0.34
C ASP A 838 -29.40 28.94 -0.03
N ALA A 839 -29.03 29.08 -1.31
CA ALA A 839 -28.23 30.21 -1.78
C ALA A 839 -28.96 31.57 -1.65
N TYR A 840 -30.27 31.60 -1.88
CA TYR A 840 -31.10 32.79 -1.69
C TYR A 840 -31.23 33.18 -0.20
N ILE A 841 -31.39 32.20 0.68
CA ILE A 841 -31.39 32.41 2.14
C ILE A 841 -30.01 32.89 2.62
N GLU A 842 -28.91 32.33 2.11
CA GLU A 842 -27.55 32.75 2.45
C GLU A 842 -27.26 34.19 1.97
N ASP A 843 -27.75 34.59 0.79
CA ASP A 843 -27.66 35.96 0.28
C ASP A 843 -28.47 36.94 1.16
N LEU A 844 -29.68 36.57 1.59
CA LEU A 844 -30.50 37.36 2.54
C LEU A 844 -29.85 37.47 3.93
N LEU A 845 -29.24 36.40 4.45
CA LEU A 845 -28.59 36.41 5.76
C LEU A 845 -27.24 37.14 5.76
N THR A 846 -26.60 37.30 4.60
CA THR A 846 -25.34 38.03 4.46
C THR A 846 -25.52 39.49 4.06
N LYS A 847 -26.63 39.83 3.38
CA LYS A 847 -27.10 41.20 3.14
C LYS A 847 -28.09 41.62 4.24
N GLY A 848 -27.57 41.92 5.43
CA GLY A 848 -28.39 42.35 6.57
C GLY A 848 -28.94 43.77 6.42
N ASP A 849 -30.11 43.90 5.78
CA ASP A 849 -31.04 45.04 5.88
C ASP A 849 -32.26 44.66 6.76
#